data_AF-A0A3P9JC49-F1
#
_entry.id   AF-A0A3P9JC49-F1
#
_cell.length_a   1.000
_cell.length_b   1.000
_cell.length_c   1.000
_cell.angle_alpha   90.00
_cell.angle_beta   90.00
_cell.angle_gamma   90.00
#
_symmetry.space_group_name_H-M   'P 1'
#
loop_
_entity.id
_entity.type
_entity.pdbx_description
1 polymer ?
#
loop_
_entity_poly.entity_id
_entity_poly.type
_entity_poly.pdbx_seq_one_letter_code
_entity_poly.pdbx_strand_id
1 'polypeptide(L)'
;MVQVCSPIVVFQTCVPGFRRVNGNLYHGVCEPCRCHGHGTQCHEITGHCLDCSHNTAGQYCDTCLPGYYGNATRGSPADCQPCACPLLLPSNNFSPTCHLDEGGKLVCNRCQMGYTGPRCERCSNGFYGQPDVPGGSCQPCNCNYNLDLSVPGSCDSITGQCLKCRQGYGGAACESCADGYYGDAILAKNCQPCQCHINGSLSEVCNKESGQCPCKEDVLGRQCDKCKPETHGITTGGVCVPCHCNSFGSKSFDCDDLGQCRCQPGVSGPKCDRCSRGFFNFQEGGCTACQCSHVGNNCDANTGQCICPPNTIGERCDRCAPNHWGHDITTGCKECGCNAVGSLSQQCNMNTGCCSCRESFRGEKCDECQIGYRDFPQCIRCECSFAGSDSQSCDMERRVCACADQTGKCSCKVNVEGSNCDRCKPDTFGLSARNPLGCSKCYCYGLTHSCTEAQGLIRMWLTLKPEQKELPLVDKFNTVKTRSGVSFQHPEIIARAEQAAETLSEPFYWLLPEQFTGSMITAYGGQLKYAVYYEARDETGPSSYEPQVIVKGGPNHNMLMFRHITGIQIGQLTRHEIDMTEHEWEFPDGRPMTREDFMDILFHVDYILIKASHGNLMRHSRVSEISLTVAEEGPRSEDGEKAHQIEKCDCPAGYSGLSCEECAAGFYRLRTGSAGSSSAARVPTAAGMGSCVQCQCSGHSSTCDPETSICQNCQDNTEGDSCERCMPGFYGVVRGSSDDCKPCACPLPNPENNFSPTCIAEGLDDYRCTACPEGYEGKYCERCATGYHGNPRMPGGRCEECKCSSWGALAGPCDSVTGQCRCRVGASGTSCDQCMDRHVCGPAGIICKTNNFIQNICFIYIFFYHLRR
;
A
#
# COMPACT_ATOMS: atom_id res chain seq x y z
N MET A 1 -51.46 -37.17 -44.79
CA MET A 1 -52.00 -37.54 -46.12
C MET A 1 -52.93 -36.43 -46.56
N VAL A 2 -53.09 -36.17 -47.87
CA VAL A 2 -53.91 -35.06 -48.45
C VAL A 2 -53.28 -33.68 -48.12
N GLN A 3 -53.17 -32.65 -48.98
CA GLN A 3 -53.27 -32.45 -50.45
C GLN A 3 -52.19 -31.37 -50.81
N VAL A 4 -52.01 -30.76 -51.99
CA VAL A 4 -52.71 -30.72 -53.30
C VAL A 4 -51.64 -30.76 -54.42
N CYS A 5 -52.05 -31.00 -55.68
CA CYS A 5 -51.27 -30.59 -56.86
C CYS A 5 -51.86 -29.28 -57.44
N SER A 6 -51.01 -28.33 -57.83
CA SER A 6 -51.39 -27.07 -58.49
C SER A 6 -50.73 -26.95 -59.88
N PRO A 7 -51.28 -26.13 -60.80
CA PRO A 7 -51.12 -26.37 -62.23
C PRO A 7 -49.81 -25.83 -62.84
N ILE A 8 -49.48 -26.37 -64.01
CA ILE A 8 -48.42 -25.88 -64.89
C ILE A 8 -48.77 -24.45 -65.35
N VAL A 9 -47.82 -23.53 -65.17
CA VAL A 9 -47.87 -22.17 -65.74
C VAL A 9 -46.88 -22.08 -66.89
N VAL A 10 -47.32 -21.57 -68.04
CA VAL A 10 -46.49 -21.46 -69.25
C VAL A 10 -45.85 -20.07 -69.30
N PHE A 11 -44.52 -20.01 -69.25
CA PHE A 11 -43.76 -18.78 -69.46
C PHE A 11 -43.49 -18.56 -70.96
N GLN A 12 -43.72 -17.35 -71.44
CA GLN A 12 -43.33 -16.94 -72.81
C GLN A 12 -41.96 -16.25 -72.78
N THR A 13 -41.04 -16.69 -73.65
CA THR A 13 -39.70 -16.09 -73.87
C THR A 13 -39.68 -15.15 -75.07
N CYS A 14 -38.68 -14.26 -75.11
CA CYS A 14 -38.39 -13.50 -76.33
C CYS A 14 -37.76 -14.44 -77.37
N VAL A 15 -37.96 -14.17 -78.66
CA VAL A 15 -37.27 -14.90 -79.73
C VAL A 15 -35.76 -14.54 -79.73
N PRO A 16 -34.87 -15.46 -80.14
CA PRO A 16 -33.44 -15.19 -80.22
C PRO A 16 -33.12 -13.92 -81.02
N GLY A 17 -32.15 -13.13 -80.54
CA GLY A 17 -31.87 -11.79 -81.06
C GLY A 17 -32.70 -10.67 -80.43
N PHE A 18 -33.59 -10.98 -79.47
CA PHE A 18 -34.35 -10.00 -78.69
C PHE A 18 -34.23 -10.26 -77.17
N ARG A 19 -34.17 -9.18 -76.39
CA ARG A 19 -34.15 -9.16 -74.91
C ARG A 19 -35.47 -8.65 -74.34
N ARG A 20 -35.77 -8.93 -73.07
CA ARG A 20 -36.92 -8.35 -72.36
C ARG A 20 -36.65 -6.92 -71.91
N VAL A 21 -37.62 -6.04 -72.07
CA VAL A 21 -37.61 -4.69 -71.46
C VAL A 21 -38.14 -4.78 -70.03
N ASN A 22 -37.41 -4.20 -69.07
CA ASN A 22 -37.76 -4.11 -67.64
C ASN A 22 -38.08 -5.44 -66.93
N GLY A 23 -37.67 -6.59 -67.48
CA GLY A 23 -37.73 -7.90 -66.81
C GLY A 23 -39.14 -8.48 -66.56
N ASN A 24 -40.20 -7.83 -67.04
CA ASN A 24 -41.59 -8.26 -66.78
C ASN A 24 -41.90 -9.64 -67.41
N LEU A 25 -42.31 -10.58 -66.56
CA LEU A 25 -42.43 -12.00 -66.93
C LEU A 25 -43.79 -12.36 -67.58
N TYR A 26 -44.78 -11.47 -67.48
CA TYR A 26 -46.10 -11.57 -68.12
C TYR A 26 -46.41 -10.25 -68.86
N HIS A 27 -46.92 -10.33 -70.08
CA HIS A 27 -47.18 -9.18 -70.97
C HIS A 27 -45.98 -8.21 -71.18
N GLY A 28 -44.74 -8.68 -70.98
CA GLY A 28 -43.52 -7.90 -71.21
C GLY A 28 -43.22 -7.65 -72.69
N VAL A 29 -42.56 -6.53 -72.99
CA VAL A 29 -42.13 -6.15 -74.35
C VAL A 29 -40.71 -6.70 -74.63
N CYS A 30 -40.48 -7.17 -75.85
CA CYS A 30 -39.16 -7.60 -76.33
C CYS A 30 -38.53 -6.54 -77.24
N GLU A 31 -37.24 -6.23 -77.04
CA GLU A 31 -36.43 -5.29 -77.83
C GLU A 31 -35.28 -6.01 -78.53
N PRO A 32 -34.84 -5.60 -79.73
CA PRO A 32 -33.71 -6.24 -80.42
C PRO A 32 -32.38 -6.03 -79.69
N CYS A 33 -31.49 -7.01 -79.79
CA CYS A 33 -30.14 -6.98 -79.24
C CYS A 33 -29.28 -5.87 -79.86
N ARG A 34 -28.65 -5.03 -79.03
CA ARG A 34 -27.87 -3.85 -79.47
C ARG A 34 -26.37 -4.12 -79.55
N CYS A 35 -25.99 -5.18 -80.26
CA CYS A 35 -24.60 -5.64 -80.42
C CYS A 35 -23.82 -4.89 -81.51
N HIS A 36 -24.20 -3.64 -81.78
CA HIS A 36 -23.66 -2.78 -82.85
C HIS A 36 -23.59 -3.40 -84.26
N GLY A 37 -24.23 -4.55 -84.54
CA GLY A 37 -24.09 -5.28 -85.81
C GLY A 37 -22.95 -6.32 -85.83
N HIS A 38 -22.20 -6.44 -84.73
CA HIS A 38 -21.11 -7.39 -84.51
C HIS A 38 -21.53 -8.64 -83.71
N GLY A 39 -22.82 -8.80 -83.46
CA GLY A 39 -23.41 -10.00 -82.84
C GLY A 39 -24.89 -10.09 -83.18
N THR A 40 -25.41 -11.29 -83.40
CA THR A 40 -26.82 -11.54 -83.75
C THR A 40 -27.67 -12.01 -82.57
N GLN A 41 -27.03 -12.35 -81.44
CA GLN A 41 -27.69 -12.83 -80.23
C GLN A 41 -27.17 -12.09 -78.99
N CYS A 42 -28.03 -11.97 -77.99
CA CYS A 42 -27.70 -11.44 -76.68
C CYS A 42 -28.52 -12.17 -75.61
N HIS A 43 -28.03 -12.14 -74.37
CA HIS A 43 -28.65 -12.80 -73.24
C HIS A 43 -30.00 -12.14 -72.86
N GLU A 44 -31.08 -12.94 -72.80
CA GLU A 44 -32.49 -12.48 -72.78
C GLU A 44 -32.83 -11.39 -71.76
N ILE A 45 -32.14 -11.34 -70.62
CA ILE A 45 -32.45 -10.44 -69.49
C ILE A 45 -31.51 -9.22 -69.46
N THR A 46 -30.21 -9.44 -69.64
CA THR A 46 -29.19 -8.39 -69.50
C THR A 46 -28.91 -7.64 -70.80
N GLY A 47 -29.23 -8.23 -71.96
CA GLY A 47 -28.91 -7.68 -73.27
C GLY A 47 -27.43 -7.73 -73.64
N HIS A 48 -26.56 -8.38 -72.85
CA HIS A 48 -25.15 -8.57 -73.19
C HIS A 48 -24.99 -9.51 -74.38
N CYS A 49 -24.11 -9.14 -75.30
CA CYS A 49 -23.96 -9.80 -76.58
C CYS A 49 -23.15 -11.09 -76.49
N LEU A 50 -23.55 -12.08 -77.27
CA LEU A 50 -22.93 -13.39 -77.34
C LEU A 50 -22.16 -13.51 -78.67
N ASP A 51 -20.97 -14.09 -78.61
CA ASP A 51 -20.10 -14.39 -79.75
C ASP A 51 -19.84 -13.20 -80.69
N CYS A 52 -19.23 -12.15 -80.15
CA CYS A 52 -18.81 -10.96 -80.91
C CYS A 52 -17.89 -11.32 -82.10
N SER A 53 -18.26 -10.84 -83.29
CA SER A 53 -17.56 -11.10 -84.55
C SER A 53 -16.69 -9.91 -84.99
N HIS A 54 -16.10 -9.99 -86.19
CA HIS A 54 -15.34 -8.91 -86.83
C HIS A 54 -14.17 -8.34 -85.99
N ASN A 55 -13.54 -9.18 -85.17
CA ASN A 55 -12.48 -8.83 -84.23
C ASN A 55 -12.89 -7.83 -83.13
N THR A 56 -14.18 -7.75 -82.82
CA THR A 56 -14.72 -6.94 -81.71
C THR A 56 -14.75 -7.72 -80.40
N ALA A 57 -14.88 -6.99 -79.30
CA ALA A 57 -14.93 -7.47 -77.92
C ALA A 57 -15.74 -6.49 -77.05
N GLY A 58 -15.93 -6.84 -75.78
CA GLY A 58 -16.74 -6.05 -74.85
C GLY A 58 -18.19 -6.54 -74.78
N GLN A 59 -18.89 -6.14 -73.72
CA GLN A 59 -20.21 -6.67 -73.37
C GLN A 59 -21.32 -6.35 -74.38
N TYR A 60 -21.10 -5.39 -75.29
CA TYR A 60 -22.00 -5.07 -76.40
C TYR A 60 -21.30 -5.13 -77.77
N CYS A 61 -20.16 -5.82 -77.86
CA CYS A 61 -19.27 -5.87 -79.03
C CYS A 61 -18.77 -4.46 -79.46
N ASP A 62 -18.52 -3.62 -78.46
CA ASP A 62 -18.33 -2.17 -78.53
C ASP A 62 -16.85 -1.72 -78.50
N THR A 63 -15.91 -2.67 -78.42
CA THR A 63 -14.44 -2.46 -78.44
C THR A 63 -13.74 -3.41 -79.43
N CYS A 64 -12.45 -3.21 -79.71
CA CYS A 64 -11.65 -4.13 -80.53
C CYS A 64 -10.84 -5.11 -79.67
N LEU A 65 -10.57 -6.31 -80.20
CA LEU A 65 -9.68 -7.29 -79.58
C LEU A 65 -8.23 -6.77 -79.47
N PRO A 66 -7.45 -7.21 -78.47
CA PRO A 66 -6.00 -6.95 -78.41
C PRO A 66 -5.30 -7.39 -79.69
N GLY A 67 -4.42 -6.53 -80.23
CA GLY A 67 -3.82 -6.72 -81.56
C GLY A 67 -4.63 -6.10 -82.71
N TYR A 68 -5.78 -5.47 -82.42
CA TYR A 68 -6.59 -4.70 -83.37
C TYR A 68 -6.91 -3.30 -82.83
N TYR A 69 -7.14 -2.34 -83.73
CA TYR A 69 -7.49 -0.96 -83.44
C TYR A 69 -8.64 -0.49 -84.33
N GLY A 70 -9.38 0.54 -83.90
CA GLY A 70 -10.46 1.13 -84.68
C GLY A 70 -11.62 1.59 -83.80
N ASN A 71 -12.85 1.48 -84.32
CA ASN A 71 -14.06 1.87 -83.59
C ASN A 71 -15.22 0.92 -83.90
N ALA A 72 -15.36 -0.10 -83.06
CA ALA A 72 -16.37 -1.16 -83.13
C ALA A 72 -17.83 -0.69 -83.02
N THR A 73 -18.11 0.56 -82.65
CA THR A 73 -19.51 1.01 -82.45
C THR A 73 -20.26 1.34 -83.74
N ARG A 74 -19.61 1.29 -84.91
CA ARG A 74 -20.19 1.71 -86.21
C ARG A 74 -21.01 0.62 -86.91
N GLY A 75 -20.62 -0.64 -86.77
CA GLY A 75 -21.35 -1.80 -87.29
C GLY A 75 -20.91 -2.30 -88.67
N SER A 76 -19.64 -2.11 -89.01
CA SER A 76 -19.02 -2.63 -90.24
C SER A 76 -18.04 -3.76 -89.94
N PRO A 77 -17.98 -4.84 -90.72
CA PRO A 77 -16.97 -5.89 -90.57
C PRO A 77 -15.50 -5.43 -90.64
N ALA A 78 -15.25 -4.18 -91.04
CA ALA A 78 -13.94 -3.55 -91.12
C ALA A 78 -13.61 -2.61 -89.93
N ASP A 79 -14.45 -2.52 -88.90
CA ASP A 79 -14.30 -1.54 -87.81
C ASP A 79 -13.08 -1.76 -86.89
N CYS A 80 -12.51 -2.97 -86.87
CA CYS A 80 -11.31 -3.34 -86.11
C CYS A 80 -10.23 -3.90 -87.04
N GLN A 81 -9.14 -3.14 -87.22
CA GLN A 81 -8.03 -3.42 -88.13
C GLN A 81 -6.78 -3.89 -87.37
N PRO A 82 -5.97 -4.83 -87.91
CA PRO A 82 -4.82 -5.39 -87.20
C PRO A 82 -3.66 -4.39 -86.99
N CYS A 83 -2.97 -4.51 -85.86
CA CYS A 83 -1.77 -3.73 -85.54
C CYS A 83 -0.63 -4.00 -86.52
N ALA A 84 0.01 -2.93 -87.00
CA ALA A 84 1.17 -2.97 -87.90
C ALA A 84 2.36 -2.24 -87.26
N CYS A 85 3.30 -2.99 -86.66
CA CYS A 85 4.31 -2.45 -85.74
C CYS A 85 5.75 -2.94 -86.06
N PRO A 86 6.39 -2.50 -87.16
CA PRO A 86 5.94 -1.49 -88.11
C PRO A 86 5.15 -2.02 -89.32
N LEU A 87 5.18 -3.32 -89.61
CA LEU A 87 4.48 -3.92 -90.75
C LEU A 87 3.37 -4.89 -90.29
N LEU A 88 2.48 -5.25 -91.22
CA LEU A 88 1.49 -6.33 -91.04
C LEU A 88 2.09 -7.73 -91.23
N LEU A 89 3.34 -7.83 -91.68
CA LEU A 89 4.07 -9.10 -91.80
C LEU A 89 4.44 -9.61 -90.40
N PRO A 90 4.15 -10.87 -90.03
CA PRO A 90 4.50 -11.41 -88.71
C PRO A 90 5.99 -11.36 -88.36
N SER A 91 6.88 -11.36 -89.36
CA SER A 91 8.33 -11.17 -89.20
C SER A 91 8.73 -9.76 -88.78
N ASN A 92 7.84 -8.78 -88.93
CA ASN A 92 8.09 -7.35 -88.78
C ASN A 92 6.97 -6.69 -87.96
N ASN A 93 6.44 -7.42 -86.97
CA ASN A 93 5.40 -6.95 -86.07
C ASN A 93 5.87 -7.11 -84.61
N PHE A 94 6.72 -6.18 -84.18
CA PHE A 94 7.46 -6.18 -82.93
C PHE A 94 6.69 -5.60 -81.73
N SER A 95 5.36 -5.45 -81.82
CA SER A 95 4.48 -5.11 -80.68
C SER A 95 3.15 -5.87 -80.75
N PRO A 96 2.72 -6.60 -79.70
CA PRO A 96 1.47 -7.34 -79.69
C PRO A 96 0.22 -6.45 -79.58
N THR A 97 0.39 -5.17 -79.25
CA THR A 97 -0.72 -4.22 -79.02
C THR A 97 -0.42 -2.85 -79.62
N CYS A 98 -1.48 -2.13 -79.98
CA CYS A 98 -1.44 -0.79 -80.53
C CYS A 98 -2.74 -0.04 -80.20
N HIS A 99 -2.77 1.25 -80.51
CA HIS A 99 -3.93 2.15 -80.41
C HIS A 99 -3.77 3.29 -81.42
N LEU A 100 -4.79 4.16 -81.54
CA LEU A 100 -4.65 5.42 -82.26
C LEU A 100 -4.29 6.55 -81.29
N ASP A 101 -3.41 7.45 -81.72
CA ASP A 101 -3.17 8.73 -81.03
C ASP A 101 -4.28 9.75 -81.32
N GLU A 102 -4.22 10.91 -80.66
CA GLU A 102 -5.16 12.02 -80.84
C GLU A 102 -5.19 12.58 -82.28
N GLY A 103 -4.14 12.33 -83.07
CA GLY A 103 -4.04 12.66 -84.49
C GLY A 103 -4.51 11.55 -85.42
N GLY A 104 -5.07 10.45 -84.89
CA GLY A 104 -5.55 9.31 -85.67
C GLY A 104 -4.45 8.41 -86.25
N LYS A 105 -3.22 8.48 -85.75
CA LYS A 105 -2.09 7.65 -86.21
C LYS A 105 -1.91 6.42 -85.34
N LEU A 106 -1.46 5.33 -85.95
CA LEU A 106 -1.22 4.07 -85.27
C LEU A 106 0.04 4.13 -84.38
N VAL A 107 -0.14 3.93 -83.07
CA VAL A 107 0.95 3.90 -82.08
C VAL A 107 0.98 2.54 -81.37
N CYS A 108 2.13 1.89 -81.45
CA CYS A 108 2.44 0.58 -80.93
C CYS A 108 3.06 0.71 -79.53
N ASN A 109 2.39 0.16 -78.50
CA ASN A 109 2.66 0.51 -77.11
C ASN A 109 3.48 -0.53 -76.32
N ARG A 110 3.95 -1.62 -76.98
CA ARG A 110 4.74 -2.69 -76.36
C ARG A 110 5.83 -3.24 -77.30
N CYS A 111 6.72 -2.36 -77.77
CA CYS A 111 7.86 -2.78 -78.59
C CYS A 111 8.76 -3.82 -77.88
N GLN A 112 9.22 -4.82 -78.62
CA GLN A 112 10.19 -5.81 -78.16
C GLN A 112 11.55 -5.18 -77.84
N MET A 113 12.36 -5.84 -77.01
CA MET A 113 13.72 -5.37 -76.68
C MET A 113 14.59 -5.29 -77.94
N GLY A 114 15.40 -4.24 -78.03
CA GLY A 114 16.17 -3.90 -79.23
C GLY A 114 15.44 -2.97 -80.21
N TYR A 115 14.13 -2.78 -80.07
CA TYR A 115 13.30 -1.92 -80.93
C TYR A 115 12.78 -0.70 -80.16
N THR A 116 12.49 0.40 -80.86
CA THR A 116 11.87 1.62 -80.31
C THR A 116 11.19 2.43 -81.44
N GLY A 117 10.68 3.62 -81.13
CA GLY A 117 9.86 4.44 -82.02
C GLY A 117 8.36 4.11 -81.93
N PRO A 118 7.47 5.03 -82.34
CA PRO A 118 6.02 4.90 -82.16
C PRO A 118 5.39 3.71 -82.90
N ARG A 119 6.08 3.09 -83.87
CA ARG A 119 5.65 1.87 -84.54
C ARG A 119 6.69 0.75 -84.43
N CYS A 120 7.59 0.83 -83.46
CA CYS A 120 8.74 -0.07 -83.30
C CYS A 120 9.66 -0.09 -84.55
N GLU A 121 9.70 1.04 -85.27
CA GLU A 121 10.27 1.15 -86.62
C GLU A 121 11.77 1.48 -86.66
N ARG A 122 12.45 1.51 -85.50
CA ARG A 122 13.89 1.77 -85.40
C ARG A 122 14.54 0.98 -84.27
N CYS A 123 15.85 0.80 -84.31
CA CYS A 123 16.59 0.09 -83.28
C CYS A 123 16.91 0.97 -82.05
N SER A 124 16.97 0.34 -80.88
CA SER A 124 17.35 0.96 -79.60
C SER A 124 18.86 1.13 -79.46
N ASN A 125 19.33 1.97 -78.53
CA ASN A 125 20.77 2.20 -78.33
C ASN A 125 21.50 0.89 -78.03
N GLY A 126 22.66 0.67 -78.68
CA GLY A 126 23.38 -0.61 -78.63
C GLY A 126 22.94 -1.66 -79.66
N PHE A 127 21.91 -1.37 -80.46
CA PHE A 127 21.42 -2.23 -81.55
C PHE A 127 21.43 -1.48 -82.89
N TYR A 128 21.60 -2.22 -83.97
CA TYR A 128 21.59 -1.72 -85.34
C TYR A 128 20.72 -2.57 -86.26
N GLY A 129 20.22 -1.99 -87.35
CA GLY A 129 19.39 -2.67 -88.34
C GLY A 129 18.25 -1.80 -88.88
N GLN A 130 17.40 -2.40 -89.70
CA GLN A 130 16.27 -1.74 -90.36
C GLN A 130 15.01 -2.62 -90.18
N PRO A 131 14.19 -2.39 -89.14
CA PRO A 131 13.05 -3.26 -88.83
C PRO A 131 11.79 -2.93 -89.65
N ASP A 132 11.80 -1.82 -90.37
CA ASP A 132 10.75 -1.27 -91.23
C ASP A 132 10.71 -1.87 -92.65
N VAL A 133 11.78 -2.56 -93.08
CA VAL A 133 11.82 -3.31 -94.34
C VAL A 133 11.46 -4.79 -94.15
N PRO A 134 10.76 -5.46 -95.10
CA PRO A 134 10.38 -6.87 -94.97
C PRO A 134 11.56 -7.81 -94.69
N GLY A 135 11.46 -8.59 -93.60
CA GLY A 135 12.51 -9.50 -93.13
C GLY A 135 13.64 -8.84 -92.33
N GLY A 136 13.68 -7.50 -92.28
CA GLY A 136 14.64 -6.75 -91.48
C GLY A 136 14.35 -6.81 -89.97
N SER A 137 15.39 -6.70 -89.15
CA SER A 137 15.33 -6.81 -87.69
C SER A 137 16.48 -6.04 -87.03
N CYS A 138 16.42 -5.84 -85.71
CA CYS A 138 17.47 -5.17 -84.93
C CYS A 138 18.40 -6.20 -84.27
N GLN A 139 19.71 -6.02 -84.43
CA GLN A 139 20.76 -6.90 -83.90
C GLN A 139 21.73 -6.11 -82.99
N PRO A 140 22.32 -6.71 -81.95
CA PRO A 140 23.24 -6.00 -81.05
C PRO A 140 24.57 -5.66 -81.74
N CYS A 141 25.11 -4.47 -81.48
CA CYS A 141 26.37 -4.01 -82.05
C CYS A 141 27.57 -4.84 -81.55
N ASN A 142 28.39 -5.38 -82.45
CA ASN A 142 29.51 -6.26 -82.12
C ASN A 142 30.77 -5.50 -81.65
N CYS A 143 30.65 -4.85 -80.50
CA CYS A 143 31.66 -3.95 -79.92
C CYS A 143 32.28 -4.54 -78.65
N ASN A 144 32.56 -5.85 -78.67
CA ASN A 144 33.05 -6.65 -77.54
C ASN A 144 32.23 -6.51 -76.24
N TYR A 145 30.97 -6.03 -76.30
CA TYR A 145 30.16 -5.62 -75.16
C TYR A 145 30.81 -4.54 -74.27
N ASN A 146 31.75 -3.77 -74.81
CA ASN A 146 32.52 -2.73 -74.12
C ASN A 146 32.03 -1.31 -74.48
N LEU A 147 30.81 -1.16 -75.00
CA LEU A 147 30.18 0.15 -75.26
C LEU A 147 29.71 0.85 -73.99
N ASP A 148 29.76 2.18 -74.00
CA ASP A 148 28.99 2.98 -73.05
C ASP A 148 27.54 3.16 -73.53
N LEU A 149 26.66 2.26 -73.08
CA LEU A 149 25.23 2.29 -73.41
C LEU A 149 24.44 3.39 -72.68
N SER A 150 25.05 4.11 -71.73
CA SER A 150 24.38 5.21 -71.02
C SER A 150 24.17 6.45 -71.90
N VAL A 151 25.03 6.62 -72.92
CA VAL A 151 24.97 7.73 -73.87
C VAL A 151 24.34 7.26 -75.19
N PRO A 152 23.28 7.92 -75.71
CA PRO A 152 22.73 7.59 -77.02
C PRO A 152 23.76 7.66 -78.17
N GLY A 153 23.63 6.74 -79.12
CA GLY A 153 24.58 6.60 -80.23
C GLY A 153 25.92 6.01 -79.78
N SER A 154 25.90 4.98 -78.93
CA SER A 154 27.11 4.24 -78.51
C SER A 154 27.73 3.48 -79.68
N CYS A 155 26.87 2.98 -80.57
CA CYS A 155 27.20 2.50 -81.90
C CYS A 155 26.24 3.16 -82.91
N ASP A 156 26.62 3.13 -84.19
CA ASP A 156 25.76 3.54 -85.29
C ASP A 156 24.60 2.55 -85.49
N SER A 157 23.36 3.05 -85.55
CA SER A 157 22.15 2.23 -85.54
C SER A 157 21.79 1.60 -86.89
N ILE A 158 22.59 1.78 -87.95
CA ILE A 158 22.37 1.17 -89.27
C ILE A 158 23.52 0.22 -89.65
N THR A 159 24.75 0.57 -89.29
CA THR A 159 25.98 -0.16 -89.64
C THR A 159 26.57 -0.97 -88.48
N GLY A 160 26.20 -0.65 -87.24
CA GLY A 160 26.72 -1.30 -86.04
C GLY A 160 28.11 -0.86 -85.60
N GLN A 161 28.74 0.13 -86.27
CA GLN A 161 30.07 0.62 -85.94
C GLN A 161 30.12 1.18 -84.51
N CYS A 162 31.17 0.84 -83.77
CA CYS A 162 31.39 1.28 -82.39
C CYS A 162 31.87 2.73 -82.36
N LEU A 163 31.19 3.60 -81.60
CA LEU A 163 31.47 5.04 -81.53
C LEU A 163 31.90 5.50 -80.13
N LYS A 164 31.43 4.84 -79.05
CA LYS A 164 31.72 5.20 -77.66
C LYS A 164 32.00 3.95 -76.82
N CYS A 165 33.27 3.67 -76.57
CA CYS A 165 33.71 2.65 -75.64
C CYS A 165 33.55 3.12 -74.19
N ARG A 166 33.36 2.17 -73.26
CA ARG A 166 33.35 2.44 -71.82
C ARG A 166 34.71 2.92 -71.33
N GLN A 167 34.75 3.70 -70.25
CA GLN A 167 35.99 4.30 -69.73
C GLN A 167 37.09 3.25 -69.47
N GLY A 168 38.30 3.52 -69.96
CA GLY A 168 39.45 2.61 -69.91
C GLY A 168 39.61 1.69 -71.13
N TYR A 169 38.67 1.73 -72.09
CA TYR A 169 38.64 0.86 -73.28
C TYR A 169 38.73 1.72 -74.56
N GLY A 170 39.36 1.18 -75.59
CA GLY A 170 39.54 1.83 -76.88
C GLY A 170 39.85 0.82 -77.98
N GLY A 171 40.22 1.32 -79.16
CA GLY A 171 40.24 0.53 -80.39
C GLY A 171 38.90 0.61 -81.14
N ALA A 172 38.86 0.16 -82.39
CA ALA A 172 37.73 0.37 -83.29
C ALA A 172 36.49 -0.49 -82.98
N ALA A 173 36.67 -1.55 -82.21
CA ALA A 173 35.65 -2.44 -81.68
C ALA A 173 35.66 -2.51 -80.13
N CYS A 174 36.28 -1.53 -79.46
CA CYS A 174 36.50 -1.49 -78.01
C CYS A 174 37.29 -2.72 -77.49
N GLU A 175 38.29 -3.14 -78.28
CA GLU A 175 39.08 -4.37 -78.19
C GLU A 175 40.43 -4.22 -77.46
N SER A 176 40.78 -3.01 -77.02
CA SER A 176 42.06 -2.71 -76.35
C SER A 176 41.86 -1.80 -75.14
N CYS A 177 42.87 -1.74 -74.25
CA CYS A 177 42.86 -0.74 -73.17
C CYS A 177 43.26 0.65 -73.71
N ALA A 178 42.57 1.67 -73.23
CA ALA A 178 42.87 3.07 -73.54
C ALA A 178 44.27 3.48 -73.05
N ASP A 179 44.81 4.58 -73.57
CA ASP A 179 46.10 5.10 -73.08
C ASP A 179 45.98 5.53 -71.60
N GLY A 180 47.00 5.22 -70.80
CA GLY A 180 46.92 5.33 -69.35
C GLY A 180 46.18 4.17 -68.65
N TYR A 181 45.81 3.10 -69.38
CA TYR A 181 45.24 1.87 -68.83
C TYR A 181 45.99 0.63 -69.35
N TYR A 182 45.99 -0.45 -68.56
CA TYR A 182 46.61 -1.74 -68.87
C TYR A 182 45.74 -2.93 -68.45
N GLY A 183 45.94 -4.09 -69.06
CA GLY A 183 45.19 -5.31 -68.83
C GLY A 183 44.64 -5.90 -70.13
N ASP A 184 43.63 -6.76 -70.01
CA ASP A 184 42.98 -7.41 -71.15
C ASP A 184 41.56 -6.86 -71.33
N ALA A 185 41.31 -6.31 -72.51
CA ALA A 185 40.04 -5.69 -72.88
C ALA A 185 38.98 -6.68 -73.40
N ILE A 186 39.38 -7.90 -73.81
CA ILE A 186 38.54 -8.83 -74.57
C ILE A 186 38.07 -10.00 -73.69
N LEU A 187 38.97 -10.75 -73.06
CA LEU A 187 38.61 -11.96 -72.31
C LEU A 187 38.33 -11.64 -70.84
N ALA A 188 39.32 -11.07 -70.14
CA ALA A 188 39.20 -10.68 -68.73
C ALA A 188 38.41 -9.37 -68.52
N LYS A 189 38.36 -8.50 -69.53
CA LYS A 189 37.67 -7.19 -69.53
C LYS A 189 38.00 -6.37 -68.28
N ASN A 190 39.29 -6.24 -67.99
CA ASN A 190 39.82 -5.75 -66.72
C ASN A 190 40.79 -4.56 -66.83
N CYS A 191 40.74 -3.76 -67.91
CA CYS A 191 41.61 -2.58 -68.08
C CYS A 191 41.63 -1.68 -66.82
N GLN A 192 42.78 -1.63 -66.14
CA GLN A 192 43.03 -0.86 -64.92
C GLN A 192 43.90 0.37 -65.23
N PRO A 193 43.74 1.50 -64.52
CA PRO A 193 44.59 2.67 -64.74
C PRO A 193 46.05 2.38 -64.37
N CYS A 194 46.97 2.91 -65.17
CA CYS A 194 48.42 2.76 -64.97
C CYS A 194 48.85 3.20 -63.56
N GLN A 195 48.37 4.36 -63.11
CA GLN A 195 48.74 4.99 -61.82
C GLN A 195 50.26 5.09 -61.69
N CYS A 196 50.92 5.79 -62.62
CA CYS A 196 52.33 6.09 -62.52
C CYS A 196 52.55 7.19 -61.47
N HIS A 197 53.67 7.13 -60.75
CA HIS A 197 53.98 8.16 -59.76
C HIS A 197 54.59 9.37 -60.47
N ILE A 198 53.85 10.48 -60.54
CA ILE A 198 54.20 11.70 -61.29
C ILE A 198 55.64 12.22 -61.05
N ASN A 199 56.16 12.08 -59.83
CA ASN A 199 57.53 12.50 -59.50
C ASN A 199 58.58 11.41 -59.80
N GLY A 200 58.24 10.12 -59.74
CA GLY A 200 59.17 9.01 -59.97
C GLY A 200 59.15 8.42 -61.39
N SER A 201 58.16 8.78 -62.21
CA SER A 201 57.96 8.28 -63.57
C SER A 201 58.31 9.32 -64.63
N LEU A 202 58.68 8.86 -65.83
CA LEU A 202 58.95 9.68 -67.01
C LEU A 202 57.68 9.94 -67.85
N SER A 203 56.61 9.18 -67.63
CA SER A 203 55.32 9.29 -68.32
C SER A 203 54.20 8.63 -67.50
N GLU A 204 52.98 9.12 -67.66
CA GLU A 204 51.75 8.49 -67.13
C GLU A 204 51.25 7.33 -68.01
N VAL A 205 51.79 7.17 -69.22
CA VAL A 205 51.48 6.05 -70.11
C VAL A 205 52.42 4.88 -69.78
N CYS A 206 51.85 3.85 -69.15
CA CYS A 206 52.51 2.58 -68.88
C CYS A 206 52.37 1.58 -70.04
N ASN A 207 53.09 0.46 -69.95
CA ASN A 207 52.90 -0.68 -70.86
C ASN A 207 51.48 -1.27 -70.71
N LYS A 208 50.76 -1.46 -71.83
CA LYS A 208 49.34 -1.88 -71.84
C LYS A 208 49.08 -3.32 -71.38
N GLU A 209 50.09 -4.17 -71.28
CA GLU A 209 49.95 -5.56 -70.80
C GLU A 209 50.43 -5.69 -69.36
N SER A 210 51.66 -5.24 -69.06
CA SER A 210 52.29 -5.43 -67.75
C SER A 210 51.99 -4.31 -66.74
N GLY A 211 51.47 -3.17 -67.20
CA GLY A 211 51.26 -2.00 -66.38
C GLY A 211 52.54 -1.28 -65.94
N GLN A 212 53.72 -1.68 -66.40
CA GLN A 212 54.99 -1.08 -65.97
C GLN A 212 55.10 0.38 -66.45
N CYS A 213 55.28 1.31 -65.51
CA CYS A 213 55.60 2.71 -65.77
C CYS A 213 57.11 2.88 -66.04
N PRO A 214 57.52 3.88 -66.87
CA PRO A 214 58.93 4.15 -67.14
C PRO A 214 59.54 4.96 -65.98
N CYS A 215 60.38 4.34 -65.15
CA CYS A 215 60.92 4.98 -63.94
C CYS A 215 62.12 5.89 -64.19
N LYS A 216 62.32 6.87 -63.30
CA LYS A 216 63.54 7.69 -63.21
C LYS A 216 64.67 6.92 -62.50
N GLU A 217 65.88 7.47 -62.59
CA GLU A 217 67.08 6.92 -61.97
C GLU A 217 66.94 6.81 -60.43
N ASP A 218 67.47 5.71 -59.88
CA ASP A 218 67.33 5.26 -58.47
C ASP A 218 65.90 5.12 -57.92
N VAL A 219 64.88 5.16 -58.79
CA VAL A 219 63.47 4.89 -58.47
C VAL A 219 63.02 3.52 -59.04
N LEU A 220 62.25 2.77 -58.25
CA LEU A 220 61.86 1.37 -58.53
C LEU A 220 60.34 1.16 -58.29
N GLY A 221 59.82 0.03 -58.81
CA GLY A 221 58.43 -0.41 -58.66
C GLY A 221 57.62 -0.37 -59.96
N ARG A 222 56.43 -0.99 -59.99
CA ARG A 222 55.53 -0.92 -61.17
C ARG A 222 55.12 0.52 -61.46
N GLN A 223 54.90 1.28 -60.39
CA GLN A 223 54.40 2.66 -60.40
C GLN A 223 55.52 3.69 -60.24
N CYS A 224 56.78 3.25 -60.10
CA CYS A 224 57.93 4.10 -59.82
C CYS A 224 57.76 4.92 -58.52
N ASP A 225 57.28 4.22 -57.49
CA ASP A 225 56.81 4.75 -56.22
C ASP A 225 57.84 4.65 -55.08
N LYS A 226 58.99 3.97 -55.29
CA LYS A 226 59.94 3.61 -54.22
C LYS A 226 61.37 3.98 -54.54
N CYS A 227 62.11 4.42 -53.52
CA CYS A 227 63.56 4.54 -53.59
C CYS A 227 64.27 3.18 -53.55
N LYS A 228 65.49 3.16 -54.08
CA LYS A 228 66.48 2.09 -53.90
C LYS A 228 66.94 2.01 -52.42
N PRO A 229 67.38 0.82 -51.92
CA PRO A 229 67.87 0.67 -50.53
C PRO A 229 68.95 1.69 -50.14
N GLU A 230 69.08 1.92 -48.83
CA GLU A 230 69.93 2.97 -48.23
C GLU A 230 69.59 4.43 -48.63
N THR A 231 68.51 4.66 -49.39
CA THR A 231 68.05 6.01 -49.81
C THR A 231 66.56 6.26 -49.58
N HIS A 232 66.18 7.52 -49.38
CA HIS A 232 64.81 7.96 -49.10
C HIS A 232 64.47 9.32 -49.78
N GLY A 233 63.21 9.75 -49.80
CA GLY A 233 62.83 11.13 -50.19
C GLY A 233 62.02 11.32 -51.48
N ILE A 234 61.64 10.24 -52.19
CA ILE A 234 60.82 10.32 -53.42
C ILE A 234 59.47 11.04 -53.22
N THR A 235 58.91 10.98 -52.01
CA THR A 235 57.66 11.64 -51.59
C THR A 235 57.84 13.07 -51.07
N THR A 236 59.03 13.45 -50.58
CA THR A 236 59.29 14.75 -49.94
C THR A 236 60.07 15.73 -50.81
N GLY A 237 60.91 15.23 -51.72
CA GLY A 237 61.69 16.05 -52.67
C GLY A 237 61.67 15.56 -54.12
N GLY A 238 61.02 14.42 -54.42
CA GLY A 238 60.98 13.85 -55.77
C GLY A 238 62.29 13.20 -56.24
N VAL A 239 63.28 13.08 -55.35
CA VAL A 239 64.62 12.53 -55.59
C VAL A 239 65.02 11.71 -54.36
N CYS A 240 65.70 10.58 -54.58
CA CYS A 240 66.18 9.70 -53.50
C CYS A 240 67.58 10.14 -53.01
N VAL A 241 67.78 10.22 -51.69
CA VAL A 241 69.01 10.69 -51.03
C VAL A 241 69.43 9.77 -49.86
N PRO A 242 70.72 9.69 -49.47
CA PRO A 242 71.22 8.65 -48.56
C PRO A 242 70.82 8.78 -47.07
N CYS A 243 70.65 7.63 -46.40
CA CYS A 243 70.14 7.55 -45.03
C CYS A 243 71.08 8.04 -43.91
N HIS A 244 72.41 7.85 -44.00
CA HIS A 244 73.41 8.30 -43.00
C HIS A 244 73.15 7.93 -41.52
N CYS A 245 72.86 6.66 -41.23
CA CYS A 245 72.59 6.18 -39.87
C CYS A 245 73.86 5.95 -39.01
N ASN A 246 73.80 6.22 -37.69
CA ASN A 246 74.93 6.03 -36.78
C ASN A 246 75.23 4.54 -36.51
N SER A 247 76.48 4.11 -36.68
CA SER A 247 76.92 2.72 -36.57
C SER A 247 76.79 2.09 -35.17
N PHE A 248 76.88 2.89 -34.10
CA PHE A 248 76.77 2.38 -32.72
C PHE A 248 75.32 2.34 -32.22
N GLY A 249 74.50 3.31 -32.63
CA GLY A 249 73.12 3.44 -32.16
C GLY A 249 72.04 2.83 -33.06
N SER A 250 72.38 2.48 -34.31
CA SER A 250 71.42 1.90 -35.27
C SER A 250 71.52 0.36 -35.35
N LYS A 251 70.49 -0.28 -35.90
CA LYS A 251 70.43 -1.72 -36.22
C LYS A 251 70.73 -2.01 -37.70
N SER A 252 70.66 -1.00 -38.55
CA SER A 252 70.83 -1.05 -40.01
C SER A 252 71.26 0.33 -40.52
N PHE A 253 71.81 0.38 -41.73
CA PHE A 253 72.06 1.66 -42.42
C PHE A 253 70.81 2.16 -43.18
N ASP A 254 69.80 1.31 -43.37
CA ASP A 254 68.48 1.70 -43.89
C ASP A 254 67.70 2.60 -42.93
N CYS A 255 66.92 3.49 -43.53
CA CYS A 255 65.98 4.41 -42.90
C CYS A 255 64.59 4.30 -43.56
N ASP A 256 63.58 4.94 -42.96
CA ASP A 256 62.27 5.10 -43.59
C ASP A 256 62.22 6.26 -44.61
N ASP A 257 61.07 6.47 -45.26
CA ASP A 257 60.87 7.51 -46.29
C ASP A 257 61.17 8.94 -45.79
N LEU A 258 61.07 9.17 -44.48
CA LEU A 258 61.36 10.45 -43.82
C LEU A 258 62.84 10.60 -43.42
N GLY A 259 63.63 9.53 -43.52
CA GLY A 259 65.05 9.51 -43.17
C GLY A 259 65.35 9.11 -41.74
N GLN A 260 64.38 8.54 -40.99
CA GLN A 260 64.56 8.07 -39.62
C GLN A 260 65.20 6.67 -39.62
N CYS A 261 66.33 6.55 -38.94
CA CYS A 261 67.10 5.32 -38.80
C CYS A 261 66.50 4.36 -37.78
N ARG A 262 66.74 3.05 -37.94
CA ARG A 262 66.21 2.00 -37.05
C ARG A 262 67.09 1.82 -35.80
N CYS A 263 66.72 2.44 -34.69
CA CYS A 263 67.58 2.48 -33.49
C CYS A 263 67.63 1.18 -32.67
N GLN A 264 68.72 1.03 -31.92
CA GLN A 264 68.90 0.02 -30.87
C GLN A 264 68.01 0.30 -29.65
N PRO A 265 67.65 -0.71 -28.84
CA PRO A 265 66.90 -0.49 -27.60
C PRO A 265 67.65 0.47 -26.68
N GLY A 266 66.93 1.44 -26.08
CA GLY A 266 67.56 2.49 -25.26
C GLY A 266 68.16 3.67 -26.04
N VAL A 267 68.14 3.64 -27.38
CA VAL A 267 68.67 4.70 -28.27
C VAL A 267 67.54 5.38 -29.05
N SER A 268 67.67 6.68 -29.31
CA SER A 268 66.72 7.52 -30.03
C SER A 268 67.42 8.57 -30.91
N GLY A 269 66.63 9.43 -31.56
CA GLY A 269 67.09 10.48 -32.48
C GLY A 269 67.01 10.04 -33.96
N PRO A 270 66.96 10.99 -34.91
CA PRO A 270 66.72 10.71 -36.33
C PRO A 270 67.79 9.79 -36.96
N LYS A 271 69.03 9.91 -36.50
CA LYS A 271 70.17 9.07 -36.92
C LYS A 271 70.67 8.13 -35.82
N CYS A 272 69.88 7.93 -34.76
CA CYS A 272 70.17 7.08 -33.59
C CYS A 272 71.46 7.49 -32.86
N ASP A 273 71.50 8.71 -32.33
CA ASP A 273 72.70 9.40 -31.86
C ASP A 273 72.72 9.72 -30.35
N ARG A 274 71.68 9.34 -29.61
CA ARG A 274 71.48 9.69 -28.19
C ARG A 274 70.59 8.68 -27.46
N CYS A 275 70.66 8.62 -26.13
CA CYS A 275 69.76 7.74 -25.36
C CYS A 275 68.28 8.15 -25.48
N SER A 276 67.38 7.18 -25.41
CA SER A 276 65.94 7.41 -25.20
C SER A 276 65.66 7.74 -23.72
N ARG A 277 64.52 8.39 -23.43
CA ARG A 277 64.09 8.65 -22.04
C ARG A 277 64.04 7.36 -21.22
N GLY A 278 64.49 7.43 -19.97
CA GLY A 278 64.64 6.28 -19.07
C GLY A 278 65.90 5.44 -19.29
N PHE A 279 66.79 5.89 -20.18
CA PHE A 279 68.12 5.30 -20.40
C PHE A 279 69.19 6.40 -20.35
N PHE A 280 70.37 6.06 -19.86
CA PHE A 280 71.52 6.95 -19.67
C PHE A 280 72.81 6.30 -20.19
N ASN A 281 73.89 7.09 -20.29
CA ASN A 281 75.23 6.62 -20.67
C ASN A 281 75.30 5.91 -22.05
N PHE A 282 75.38 6.69 -23.14
CA PHE A 282 75.51 6.21 -24.51
C PHE A 282 76.94 5.71 -24.80
N GLN A 283 77.10 4.42 -25.11
CA GLN A 283 78.38 3.76 -25.38
C GLN A 283 78.27 2.76 -26.55
N GLU A 284 79.37 2.07 -26.85
CA GLU A 284 79.42 0.98 -27.84
C GLU A 284 78.51 -0.18 -27.38
N GLY A 285 77.33 -0.29 -28.00
CA GLY A 285 76.25 -1.21 -27.59
C GLY A 285 74.96 -0.54 -27.09
N GLY A 286 74.85 0.79 -27.12
CA GLY A 286 73.61 1.52 -26.83
C GLY A 286 73.63 2.28 -25.50
N CYS A 287 72.54 2.20 -24.72
CA CYS A 287 72.40 2.91 -23.44
C CYS A 287 71.92 2.00 -22.31
N THR A 288 72.27 2.37 -21.07
CA THR A 288 71.92 1.64 -19.85
C THR A 288 70.55 2.07 -19.32
N ALA A 289 69.70 1.13 -18.88
CA ALA A 289 68.37 1.46 -18.33
C ALA A 289 68.45 2.04 -16.90
N CYS A 290 67.60 3.04 -16.60
CA CYS A 290 67.52 3.66 -15.28
C CYS A 290 66.66 2.85 -14.28
N GLN A 291 67.07 2.81 -13.01
CA GLN A 291 66.41 2.05 -11.93
C GLN A 291 65.38 2.88 -11.15
N CYS A 292 64.53 3.62 -11.87
CA CYS A 292 63.63 4.64 -11.31
C CYS A 292 62.14 4.26 -11.43
N SER A 293 61.80 3.03 -11.03
CA SER A 293 60.49 2.39 -11.26
C SER A 293 59.29 3.22 -10.79
N HIS A 294 59.41 3.92 -9.67
CA HIS A 294 58.33 4.72 -9.06
C HIS A 294 58.08 6.08 -9.74
N VAL A 295 58.89 6.43 -10.76
CA VAL A 295 58.75 7.64 -11.60
C VAL A 295 58.82 7.30 -13.09
N GLY A 296 58.33 6.12 -13.48
CA GLY A 296 58.26 5.69 -14.89
C GLY A 296 59.64 5.45 -15.52
N ASN A 297 60.63 5.10 -14.70
CA ASN A 297 62.06 5.04 -15.04
C ASN A 297 62.69 6.39 -15.43
N ASN A 298 62.01 7.53 -15.19
CA ASN A 298 62.52 8.85 -15.54
C ASN A 298 63.74 9.26 -14.69
N CYS A 299 64.80 9.71 -15.36
CA CYS A 299 66.12 9.93 -14.78
C CYS A 299 66.90 11.00 -15.57
N ASP A 300 67.95 11.57 -14.96
CA ASP A 300 68.94 12.34 -15.70
C ASP A 300 69.77 11.45 -16.64
N ALA A 301 69.96 11.92 -17.88
CA ALA A 301 70.53 11.13 -18.98
C ALA A 301 72.05 10.90 -18.90
N ASN A 302 72.75 11.50 -17.93
CA ASN A 302 74.20 11.35 -17.73
C ASN A 302 74.51 10.63 -16.42
N THR A 303 73.80 10.96 -15.35
CA THR A 303 74.04 10.48 -13.97
C THR A 303 73.13 9.33 -13.55
N GLY A 304 71.98 9.15 -14.21
CA GLY A 304 70.99 8.11 -13.87
C GLY A 304 70.15 8.40 -12.62
N GLN A 305 70.31 9.57 -11.97
CA GLN A 305 69.53 9.95 -10.79
C GLN A 305 68.05 10.16 -11.14
N CYS A 306 67.15 9.66 -10.30
CA CYS A 306 65.70 9.74 -10.53
C CYS A 306 65.18 11.19 -10.38
N ILE A 307 64.26 11.59 -11.27
CA ILE A 307 63.67 12.94 -11.25
C ILE A 307 62.29 12.88 -10.60
N CYS A 308 62.17 13.42 -9.39
CA CYS A 308 60.96 13.31 -8.56
C CYS A 308 59.82 14.25 -8.97
N PRO A 309 58.57 13.76 -9.08
CA PRO A 309 57.37 14.59 -9.17
C PRO A 309 57.15 15.48 -7.92
N PRO A 310 56.33 16.55 -8.03
CA PRO A 310 56.03 17.44 -6.91
C PRO A 310 55.53 16.69 -5.66
N ASN A 311 55.93 17.17 -4.48
CA ASN A 311 55.52 16.64 -3.18
C ASN A 311 55.84 15.15 -2.95
N THR A 312 56.81 14.58 -3.68
CA THR A 312 57.39 13.26 -3.40
C THR A 312 58.80 13.40 -2.79
N ILE A 313 59.23 12.40 -2.01
CA ILE A 313 60.51 12.39 -1.28
C ILE A 313 61.21 11.02 -1.35
N GLY A 314 62.52 11.03 -1.11
CA GLY A 314 63.40 9.85 -1.15
C GLY A 314 64.13 9.68 -2.48
N GLU A 315 65.26 8.98 -2.47
CA GLU A 315 66.14 8.76 -3.65
C GLU A 315 65.44 8.08 -4.85
N ARG A 316 64.29 7.45 -4.62
CA ARG A 316 63.44 6.81 -5.64
C ARG A 316 62.08 7.46 -5.79
N CYS A 317 61.83 8.58 -5.09
CA CYS A 317 60.58 9.33 -5.12
C CYS A 317 59.34 8.48 -4.74
N ASP A 318 59.54 7.44 -3.94
CA ASP A 318 58.60 6.34 -3.64
C ASP A 318 57.59 6.69 -2.53
N ARG A 319 57.70 7.88 -1.95
CA ARG A 319 56.91 8.32 -0.78
C ARG A 319 56.41 9.75 -0.98
N CYS A 320 55.22 10.04 -0.45
CA CYS A 320 54.74 11.41 -0.33
C CYS A 320 55.52 12.20 0.74
N ALA A 321 55.66 13.51 0.52
CA ALA A 321 56.04 14.46 1.54
C ALA A 321 55.00 14.47 2.70
N PRO A 322 55.36 14.92 3.92
CA PRO A 322 54.40 15.10 4.99
C PRO A 322 53.21 15.98 4.59
N ASN A 323 52.03 15.67 5.14
CA ASN A 323 50.75 16.33 4.85
C ASN A 323 50.26 16.16 3.40
N HIS A 324 50.75 15.13 2.70
CA HIS A 324 50.33 14.76 1.34
C HIS A 324 49.93 13.28 1.27
N TRP A 325 49.19 12.91 0.22
CA TRP A 325 48.63 11.57 0.00
C TRP A 325 48.47 11.26 -1.50
N GLY A 326 48.06 10.02 -1.80
CA GLY A 326 47.65 9.62 -3.16
C GLY A 326 48.79 9.71 -4.17
N HIS A 327 49.86 8.95 -3.93
CA HIS A 327 51.05 8.90 -4.78
C HIS A 327 50.72 8.52 -6.22
N ASP A 328 51.06 9.42 -7.15
CA ASP A 328 50.96 9.20 -8.59
C ASP A 328 52.31 9.41 -9.28
N ILE A 329 52.58 8.56 -10.27
CA ILE A 329 53.83 8.44 -11.02
C ILE A 329 54.15 9.67 -11.90
N THR A 330 53.16 10.51 -12.19
CA THR A 330 53.29 11.67 -13.12
C THR A 330 53.05 13.01 -12.42
N THR A 331 52.05 13.07 -11.53
CA THR A 331 51.58 14.28 -10.85
C THR A 331 52.07 14.40 -9.41
N GLY A 332 52.66 13.35 -8.84
CA GLY A 332 53.23 13.34 -7.50
C GLY A 332 52.18 13.09 -6.42
N CYS A 333 52.25 13.80 -5.29
CA CYS A 333 51.28 13.65 -4.21
C CYS A 333 50.41 14.90 -3.99
N LYS A 334 49.13 14.66 -3.70
CA LYS A 334 48.13 15.71 -3.42
C LYS A 334 48.24 16.16 -1.98
N GLU A 335 48.07 17.45 -1.73
CA GLU A 335 48.00 17.99 -0.37
C GLU A 335 46.75 17.47 0.35
N CYS A 336 46.87 17.17 1.64
CA CYS A 336 45.74 16.76 2.48
C CYS A 336 44.76 17.93 2.74
N GLY A 337 45.30 19.12 3.06
CA GLY A 337 44.49 20.30 3.39
C GLY A 337 43.67 20.14 4.68
N CYS A 338 44.16 19.38 5.66
CA CYS A 338 43.48 19.14 6.92
C CYS A 338 43.32 20.42 7.75
N ASN A 339 42.18 20.62 8.40
CA ASN A 339 41.95 21.80 9.20
C ASN A 339 42.77 21.78 10.50
N ALA A 340 43.59 22.81 10.73
CA ALA A 340 44.47 22.88 11.91
C ALA A 340 43.74 22.90 13.26
N VAL A 341 42.47 23.33 13.29
CA VAL A 341 41.63 23.30 14.50
C VAL A 341 40.86 22.00 14.59
N GLY A 342 40.18 21.59 13.51
CA GLY A 342 39.26 20.44 13.51
C GLY A 342 39.92 19.06 13.38
N SER A 343 41.13 18.96 12.85
CA SER A 343 41.85 17.69 12.70
C SER A 343 42.77 17.37 13.90
N LEU A 344 43.00 16.08 14.12
CA LEU A 344 44.00 15.54 15.06
C LEU A 344 45.43 15.63 14.52
N SER A 345 45.59 15.63 13.18
CA SER A 345 46.87 15.70 12.48
C SER A 345 46.70 16.45 11.16
N GLN A 346 47.80 17.03 10.66
CA GLN A 346 47.89 17.57 9.30
C GLN A 346 48.14 16.49 8.24
N GLN A 347 48.53 15.28 8.66
CA GLN A 347 48.62 14.12 7.79
C GLN A 347 47.27 13.38 7.75
N CYS A 348 46.67 13.36 6.56
CA CYS A 348 45.51 12.55 6.21
C CYS A 348 45.89 11.10 5.87
N ASN A 349 44.88 10.25 5.70
CA ASN A 349 45.03 8.87 5.24
C ASN A 349 45.71 8.83 3.84
N MET A 350 46.82 8.10 3.73
CA MET A 350 47.65 8.02 2.52
C MET A 350 46.90 7.54 1.26
N ASN A 351 45.83 6.75 1.44
CA ASN A 351 45.10 6.11 0.35
C ASN A 351 43.77 6.81 0.02
N THR A 352 43.11 7.42 1.01
CA THR A 352 41.77 8.03 0.83
C THR A 352 41.75 9.55 0.93
N GLY A 353 42.80 10.19 1.43
CA GLY A 353 42.84 11.65 1.62
C GLY A 353 42.06 12.18 2.82
N CYS A 354 41.26 11.34 3.49
CA CYS A 354 40.45 11.76 4.64
C CYS A 354 41.33 12.11 5.84
N CYS A 355 41.09 13.27 6.44
CA CYS A 355 41.71 13.73 7.68
C CYS A 355 41.04 13.10 8.90
N SER A 356 41.81 12.82 9.96
CA SER A 356 41.26 12.32 11.23
C SER A 356 40.72 13.48 12.07
N CYS A 357 39.39 13.59 12.18
CA CYS A 357 38.74 14.70 12.87
C CYS A 357 38.66 14.52 14.39
N ARG A 358 38.61 15.66 15.09
CA ARG A 358 38.24 15.75 16.51
C ARG A 358 36.73 15.59 16.66
N GLU A 359 36.28 15.22 17.86
CA GLU A 359 34.90 14.80 18.13
C GLU A 359 33.81 15.79 17.66
N SER A 360 34.03 17.10 17.85
CA SER A 360 33.11 18.18 17.47
C SER A 360 33.17 18.59 15.99
N PHE A 361 33.96 17.91 15.16
CA PHE A 361 34.21 18.27 13.75
C PHE A 361 33.91 17.10 12.80
N ARG A 362 33.63 17.42 11.52
CA ARG A 362 33.34 16.46 10.45
C ARG A 362 33.79 16.97 9.07
N GLY A 363 33.53 16.18 8.03
CA GLY A 363 33.95 16.45 6.66
C GLY A 363 35.33 15.88 6.36
N GLU A 364 35.67 15.67 5.08
CA GLU A 364 36.93 15.02 4.69
C GLU A 364 38.19 15.75 5.18
N LYS A 365 38.07 17.07 5.42
CA LYS A 365 39.15 17.94 5.92
C LYS A 365 38.94 18.45 7.34
N CYS A 366 37.87 18.02 8.03
CA CYS A 366 37.51 18.48 9.38
C CYS A 366 37.24 20.00 9.49
N ASP A 367 36.71 20.58 8.40
CA ASP A 367 36.38 21.98 8.21
C ASP A 367 34.88 22.31 8.44
N GLU A 368 34.08 21.31 8.80
CA GLU A 368 32.70 21.47 9.29
C GLU A 368 32.57 21.09 10.77
N CYS A 369 31.56 21.63 11.46
CA CYS A 369 31.16 21.13 12.78
C CYS A 369 30.35 19.83 12.68
N GLN A 370 30.54 18.95 13.65
CA GLN A 370 29.79 17.70 13.78
C GLN A 370 28.30 17.96 14.07
N ILE A 371 27.41 17.04 13.69
CA ILE A 371 25.98 17.15 14.06
C ILE A 371 25.86 17.24 15.59
N GLY A 372 25.05 18.20 16.06
CA GLY A 372 25.00 18.60 17.48
C GLY A 372 25.96 19.74 17.86
N TYR A 373 26.68 20.33 16.91
CA TYR A 373 27.55 21.50 17.10
C TYR A 373 27.36 22.53 15.95
N ARG A 374 27.66 23.81 16.23
CA ARG A 374 27.49 24.98 15.33
C ARG A 374 28.64 25.98 15.43
N ASP A 375 28.70 26.97 14.54
CA ASP A 375 29.67 28.07 14.55
C ASP A 375 31.14 27.60 14.45
N PHE A 376 31.51 27.09 13.27
CA PHE A 376 32.90 26.80 12.93
C PHE A 376 33.76 28.08 12.98
N PRO A 377 35.00 28.08 13.52
CA PRO A 377 35.80 26.93 13.98
C PRO A 377 35.66 26.60 15.48
N GLN A 378 34.74 27.23 16.21
CA GLN A 378 34.58 26.98 17.65
C GLN A 378 33.77 25.71 17.91
N CYS A 379 32.82 25.37 17.03
CA CYS A 379 31.95 24.21 17.14
C CYS A 379 31.31 24.09 18.54
N ILE A 380 30.47 25.08 18.85
CA ILE A 380 29.71 25.21 20.10
C ILE A 380 28.57 24.19 20.07
N ARG A 381 28.36 23.45 21.17
CA ARG A 381 27.33 22.42 21.26
C ARG A 381 25.91 23.00 21.16
N CYS A 382 25.05 22.34 20.40
CA CYS A 382 23.61 22.62 20.36
C CYS A 382 22.92 22.03 21.60
N GLU A 383 22.03 22.80 22.22
CA GLU A 383 21.24 22.37 23.39
C GLU A 383 19.86 21.81 23.02
N CYS A 384 19.73 21.25 21.81
CA CYS A 384 18.46 20.75 21.29
C CYS A 384 17.96 19.51 22.05
N SER A 385 16.71 19.56 22.49
CA SER A 385 15.97 18.40 23.00
C SER A 385 15.67 17.41 21.88
N PHE A 386 16.36 16.27 21.88
CA PHE A 386 16.11 15.16 20.94
C PHE A 386 14.64 14.68 20.93
N ALA A 387 13.90 14.86 22.04
CA ALA A 387 12.49 14.49 22.10
C ALA A 387 11.61 15.43 21.26
N GLY A 388 11.94 16.73 21.24
CA GLY A 388 11.12 17.78 20.65
C GLY A 388 11.64 18.37 19.33
N SER A 389 12.89 18.10 18.97
CA SER A 389 13.46 18.51 17.68
C SER A 389 12.97 17.64 16.52
N ASP A 390 12.91 18.23 15.33
CA ASP A 390 12.49 17.57 14.10
C ASP A 390 13.46 16.44 13.72
N SER A 391 12.93 15.26 13.37
CA SER A 391 13.73 14.06 13.12
C SER A 391 14.66 14.18 11.91
N GLN A 392 14.38 15.06 10.94
CA GLN A 392 15.30 15.33 9.82
C GLN A 392 16.52 16.18 10.25
N SER A 393 16.43 16.86 11.39
CA SER A 393 17.54 17.63 12.00
C SER A 393 18.38 16.82 12.99
N CYS A 394 18.02 15.57 13.28
CA CYS A 394 18.60 14.75 14.34
C CYS A 394 19.37 13.53 13.82
N ASP A 395 20.53 13.27 14.41
CA ASP A 395 21.20 11.97 14.36
C ASP A 395 20.51 11.04 15.36
N MET A 396 19.89 9.97 14.85
CA MET A 396 19.10 9.02 15.66
C MET A 396 19.97 8.05 16.47
N GLU A 397 21.18 7.72 16.00
CA GLU A 397 22.11 6.82 16.71
C GLU A 397 22.79 7.56 17.86
N ARG A 398 23.26 8.79 17.61
CA ARG A 398 23.98 9.63 18.57
C ARG A 398 23.04 10.47 19.44
N ARG A 399 21.75 10.52 19.10
CA ARG A 399 20.67 11.25 19.78
C ARG A 399 20.96 12.73 19.99
N VAL A 400 21.54 13.37 18.98
CA VAL A 400 21.87 14.81 18.94
C VAL A 400 21.26 15.47 17.71
N CYS A 401 20.88 16.74 17.81
CA CYS A 401 20.24 17.47 16.71
C CYS A 401 21.00 18.74 16.35
N ALA A 402 20.98 19.08 15.07
CA ALA A 402 21.54 20.32 14.55
C ALA A 402 20.73 21.54 15.01
N CYS A 403 21.41 22.67 15.14
CA CYS A 403 20.83 23.96 15.43
C CYS A 403 21.37 25.00 14.45
N ALA A 404 20.60 26.06 14.19
CA ALA A 404 21.01 27.12 13.28
C ALA A 404 22.25 27.86 13.83
N ASP A 405 23.25 28.10 12.97
CA ASP A 405 24.43 28.89 13.28
C ASP A 405 24.07 30.28 13.84
N GLN A 406 24.99 30.83 14.63
CA GLN A 406 24.92 32.10 15.38
C GLN A 406 23.83 32.13 16.47
N THR A 407 22.60 31.73 16.13
CA THR A 407 21.42 31.78 17.01
C THR A 407 21.30 30.59 17.96
N GLY A 408 21.82 29.42 17.58
CA GLY A 408 21.62 28.18 18.33
C GLY A 408 20.19 27.65 18.32
N LYS A 409 19.30 28.21 17.49
CA LYS A 409 17.89 27.81 17.45
C LYS A 409 17.71 26.43 16.80
N CYS A 410 17.02 25.54 17.48
CA CYS A 410 16.68 24.20 16.99
C CYS A 410 15.41 24.22 16.12
N SER A 411 15.28 23.25 15.21
CA SER A 411 14.04 22.98 14.46
C SER A 411 13.12 22.10 15.30
N CYS A 412 11.91 22.56 15.64
CA CYS A 412 11.01 21.84 16.56
C CYS A 412 9.88 21.11 15.82
N LYS A 413 9.47 19.96 16.38
CA LYS A 413 8.26 19.22 15.97
C LYS A 413 7.00 20.08 16.15
N VAL A 414 5.92 19.69 15.48
CA VAL A 414 4.70 20.50 15.30
C VAL A 414 4.10 21.03 16.61
N ASN A 415 4.08 20.23 17.68
CA ASN A 415 3.47 20.60 18.97
C ASN A 415 4.49 21.11 20.01
N VAL A 416 5.70 21.46 19.58
CA VAL A 416 6.83 21.81 20.44
C VAL A 416 7.32 23.24 20.19
N GLU A 417 7.78 23.90 21.24
CA GLU A 417 8.33 25.27 21.21
C GLU A 417 9.57 25.44 22.12
N GLY A 418 10.04 26.67 22.26
CA GLY A 418 11.33 27.03 22.84
C GLY A 418 12.41 27.23 21.78
N SER A 419 13.57 27.78 22.17
CA SER A 419 14.77 27.80 21.32
C SER A 419 15.39 26.41 21.17
N ASN A 420 15.22 25.59 22.21
CA ASN A 420 15.86 24.29 22.41
C ASN A 420 14.88 23.13 22.14
N CYS A 421 13.65 23.42 21.71
CA CYS A 421 12.55 22.45 21.52
C CYS A 421 12.24 21.62 22.78
N ASP A 422 12.38 22.25 23.95
CA ASP A 422 12.35 21.67 25.29
C ASP A 422 10.96 21.72 25.94
N ARG A 423 9.98 22.39 25.31
CA ARG A 423 8.64 22.60 25.88
C ARG A 423 7.52 22.25 24.91
N CYS A 424 6.43 21.71 25.43
CA CYS A 424 5.17 21.62 24.69
C CYS A 424 4.55 23.01 24.48
N LYS A 425 3.80 23.16 23.39
CA LYS A 425 2.94 24.33 23.15
C LYS A 425 1.74 24.35 24.11
N PRO A 426 1.07 25.51 24.29
CA PRO A 426 -0.25 25.55 24.93
C PRO A 426 -1.20 24.50 24.37
N ASP A 427 -2.08 23.98 25.22
CA ASP A 427 -3.04 22.91 24.93
C ASP A 427 -2.39 21.57 24.47
N THR A 428 -1.09 21.36 24.76
CA THR A 428 -0.35 20.13 24.46
C THR A 428 0.59 19.70 25.60
N PHE A 429 0.87 18.41 25.73
CA PHE A 429 1.58 17.80 26.86
C PHE A 429 2.46 16.59 26.45
N GLY A 430 3.27 16.09 27.39
CA GLY A 430 3.92 14.77 27.25
C GLY A 430 5.06 14.70 26.22
N LEU A 431 6.03 15.62 26.32
CA LEU A 431 7.17 15.71 25.39
C LEU A 431 7.94 14.38 25.28
N SER A 432 7.84 13.71 24.13
CA SER A 432 8.36 12.36 23.92
C SER A 432 9.08 12.22 22.58
N ALA A 433 10.22 11.52 22.59
CA ALA A 433 10.95 11.17 21.38
C ALA A 433 10.16 10.20 20.49
N ARG A 434 9.35 9.30 21.08
CA ARG A 434 8.48 8.35 20.34
C ARG A 434 7.32 9.06 19.63
N ASN A 435 6.88 10.23 20.13
CA ASN A 435 5.78 11.00 19.55
C ASN A 435 6.25 11.77 18.29
N PRO A 436 5.66 11.56 17.09
CA PRO A 436 6.04 12.26 15.86
C PRO A 436 5.81 13.78 15.92
N LEU A 437 4.78 14.23 16.63
CA LEU A 437 4.44 15.64 16.83
C LEU A 437 5.19 16.25 18.04
N GLY A 438 5.87 15.42 18.83
CA GLY A 438 6.68 15.76 20.00
C GLY A 438 5.86 15.80 21.28
N CYS A 439 4.73 16.51 21.27
CA CYS A 439 3.75 16.54 22.36
C CYS A 439 2.36 16.15 21.83
N SER A 440 1.55 15.46 22.64
CA SER A 440 0.16 15.17 22.31
C SER A 440 -0.73 16.37 22.67
N LYS A 441 -1.77 16.62 21.88
CA LYS A 441 -2.80 17.63 22.19
C LYS A 441 -3.67 17.15 23.35
N CYS A 442 -3.99 18.04 24.29
CA CYS A 442 -4.95 17.77 25.36
C CYS A 442 -6.33 17.44 24.76
N TYR A 443 -6.91 16.32 25.19
CA TYR A 443 -8.23 15.86 24.72
C TYR A 443 -9.30 16.10 25.78
N CYS A 444 -9.09 15.53 26.97
CA CYS A 444 -9.94 15.72 28.15
C CYS A 444 -11.46 15.51 27.88
N TYR A 445 -11.80 14.62 26.93
CA TYR A 445 -13.15 14.41 26.39
C TYR A 445 -13.93 15.71 26.05
N GLY A 446 -13.22 16.76 25.61
CA GLY A 446 -13.77 18.07 25.25
C GLY A 446 -14.10 19.01 26.43
N LEU A 447 -13.96 18.56 27.68
CA LEU A 447 -14.35 19.30 28.88
C LEU A 447 -13.39 20.45 29.24
N THR A 448 -12.12 20.35 28.84
CA THR A 448 -11.09 21.38 29.02
C THR A 448 -10.01 21.22 27.94
N HIS A 449 -9.18 22.25 27.75
CA HIS A 449 -7.95 22.18 26.94
C HIS A 449 -6.69 22.28 27.81
N SER A 450 -6.84 22.54 29.12
CA SER A 450 -5.73 22.56 30.06
C SER A 450 -5.45 21.16 30.59
N CYS A 451 -4.25 20.65 30.30
CA CYS A 451 -3.76 19.38 30.81
C CYS A 451 -2.22 19.38 30.94
N THR A 452 -1.71 18.42 31.69
CA THR A 452 -0.28 18.16 31.89
C THR A 452 0.03 16.68 31.64
N GLU A 453 1.31 16.27 31.60
CA GLU A 453 1.65 14.85 31.67
C GLU A 453 1.44 14.33 33.10
N ALA A 454 0.72 13.23 33.26
CA ALA A 454 0.52 12.59 34.55
C ALA A 454 1.86 12.16 35.18
N GLN A 455 2.03 12.38 36.49
CA GLN A 455 3.26 12.08 37.22
C GLN A 455 3.02 10.98 38.25
N GLY A 456 4.02 10.14 38.50
CA GLY A 456 3.92 9.00 39.42
C GLY A 456 3.41 7.69 38.79
N LEU A 457 2.99 7.73 37.52
CA LEU A 457 2.57 6.54 36.78
C LEU A 457 3.77 5.78 36.18
N ILE A 458 3.73 4.45 36.28
CA ILE A 458 4.68 3.51 35.67
C ILE A 458 3.96 2.61 34.66
N ARG A 459 4.70 2.05 33.70
CA ARG A 459 4.19 1.10 32.71
C ARG A 459 4.13 -0.31 33.30
N MET A 460 2.92 -0.89 33.32
CA MET A 460 2.62 -2.21 33.88
C MET A 460 2.09 -3.16 32.81
N TRP A 461 2.31 -4.46 32.99
CA TRP A 461 2.06 -5.49 31.97
C TRP A 461 0.78 -6.28 32.29
N LEU A 462 -0.31 -5.93 31.62
CA LEU A 462 -1.55 -6.71 31.66
C LEU A 462 -1.39 -7.98 30.82
N THR A 463 -1.34 -9.14 31.46
CA THR A 463 -1.04 -10.46 30.82
C THR A 463 -2.18 -11.45 30.97
N LEU A 464 -2.04 -12.65 30.40
CA LEU A 464 -2.92 -13.80 30.68
C LEU A 464 -2.68 -14.36 32.09
N LYS A 465 -3.75 -14.63 32.83
CA LYS A 465 -3.70 -15.31 34.14
C LYS A 465 -3.24 -16.77 33.96
N PRO A 466 -2.52 -17.40 34.91
CA PRO A 466 -1.97 -18.77 34.75
C PRO A 466 -2.99 -19.87 34.43
N GLU A 467 -4.27 -19.63 34.72
CA GLU A 467 -5.41 -20.52 34.47
C GLU A 467 -5.96 -20.37 33.03
N GLN A 468 -5.70 -19.25 32.36
CA GLN A 468 -6.23 -18.88 31.03
C GLN A 468 -5.45 -19.57 29.90
N LYS A 469 -5.36 -20.90 29.95
CA LYS A 469 -4.61 -21.75 29.01
C LYS A 469 -5.28 -21.93 27.64
N GLU A 470 -6.52 -21.50 27.50
CA GLU A 470 -7.29 -21.57 26.26
C GLU A 470 -8.06 -20.27 26.02
N LEU A 471 -7.89 -19.68 24.84
CA LEU A 471 -8.67 -18.53 24.38
C LEU A 471 -9.82 -18.99 23.47
N PRO A 472 -11.02 -18.39 23.54
CA PRO A 472 -12.08 -18.66 22.57
C PRO A 472 -11.70 -18.19 21.16
N LEU A 473 -12.19 -18.90 20.15
CA LEU A 473 -12.22 -18.44 18.78
C LEU A 473 -13.58 -17.81 18.47
N VAL A 474 -13.58 -16.72 17.70
CA VAL A 474 -14.78 -15.99 17.27
C VAL A 474 -14.68 -15.56 15.80
N ASP A 475 -15.81 -15.26 15.17
CA ASP A 475 -15.84 -14.57 13.87
C ASP A 475 -15.45 -13.07 14.00
N LYS A 476 -15.26 -12.40 12.86
CA LYS A 476 -14.91 -10.98 12.76
C LYS A 476 -15.79 -10.04 13.60
N PHE A 477 -17.08 -10.37 13.79
CA PHE A 477 -18.04 -9.52 14.49
C PHE A 477 -18.33 -9.96 15.93
N ASN A 478 -17.70 -11.05 16.41
CA ASN A 478 -17.92 -11.65 17.73
C ASN A 478 -19.40 -12.04 17.97
N THR A 479 -20.00 -12.68 16.97
CA THR A 479 -21.39 -13.18 16.95
C THR A 479 -21.48 -14.69 17.23
N VAL A 480 -20.47 -15.45 16.82
CA VAL A 480 -20.34 -16.90 17.02
C VAL A 480 -19.03 -17.17 17.75
N LYS A 481 -19.05 -18.12 18.70
CA LYS A 481 -17.94 -18.37 19.63
C LYS A 481 -17.75 -19.87 19.85
N THR A 482 -16.51 -20.35 19.70
CA THR A 482 -16.17 -21.76 19.94
C THR A 482 -14.88 -21.92 20.73
N ARG A 483 -14.68 -23.12 21.28
CA ARG A 483 -13.41 -23.63 21.82
C ARG A 483 -12.99 -24.95 21.13
N SER A 484 -13.74 -25.42 20.13
CA SER A 484 -13.38 -26.62 19.37
C SER A 484 -12.01 -26.45 18.71
N GLY A 485 -11.17 -27.47 18.81
CA GLY A 485 -9.80 -27.45 18.28
C GLY A 485 -8.79 -26.55 19.01
N VAL A 486 -9.17 -25.86 20.09
CA VAL A 486 -8.25 -25.10 20.93
C VAL A 486 -7.53 -26.04 21.92
N SER A 487 -6.24 -25.85 22.12
CA SER A 487 -5.42 -26.64 23.06
C SER A 487 -4.18 -25.87 23.53
N PHE A 488 -3.63 -26.23 24.69
CA PHE A 488 -2.43 -25.59 25.26
C PHE A 488 -1.18 -26.46 25.13
N GLN A 489 -0.09 -25.89 24.64
CA GLN A 489 1.24 -26.50 24.63
C GLN A 489 2.26 -25.41 25.01
N HIS A 490 2.51 -25.26 26.32
CA HIS A 490 3.33 -24.18 26.89
C HIS A 490 4.62 -23.91 26.09
N PRO A 491 4.88 -22.65 25.66
CA PRO A 491 4.18 -21.42 26.02
C PRO A 491 2.97 -21.04 25.14
N GLU A 492 2.56 -21.90 24.20
CA GLU A 492 1.63 -21.55 23.11
C GLU A 492 0.20 -22.05 23.32
N ILE A 493 -0.78 -21.24 22.92
CA ILE A 493 -2.20 -21.63 22.74
C ILE A 493 -2.40 -21.92 21.25
N ILE A 494 -2.89 -23.11 20.91
CA ILE A 494 -2.95 -23.64 19.54
C ILE A 494 -4.42 -23.86 19.12
N ALA A 495 -4.80 -23.34 17.95
CA ALA A 495 -6.10 -23.57 17.32
C ALA A 495 -5.96 -24.43 16.06
N ARG A 496 -6.70 -25.54 15.98
CA ARG A 496 -6.75 -26.44 14.81
C ARG A 496 -7.86 -26.01 13.86
N ALA A 497 -7.49 -25.63 12.64
CA ALA A 497 -8.40 -24.99 11.69
C ALA A 497 -9.60 -25.86 11.33
N GLU A 498 -9.36 -27.15 11.04
CA GLU A 498 -10.39 -28.15 10.69
C GLU A 498 -11.51 -28.25 11.73
N GLN A 499 -11.16 -28.15 13.02
CA GLN A 499 -12.09 -28.27 14.15
C GLN A 499 -12.76 -26.93 14.52
N ALA A 500 -12.08 -25.81 14.28
CA ALA A 500 -12.70 -24.48 14.34
C ALA A 500 -13.73 -24.29 13.21
N ALA A 501 -13.44 -24.83 12.01
CA ALA A 501 -14.27 -24.76 10.81
C ALA A 501 -15.63 -25.47 10.93
N GLU A 502 -15.78 -26.37 11.91
CA GLU A 502 -17.09 -26.98 12.26
C GLU A 502 -18.09 -25.93 12.81
N THR A 503 -17.60 -24.81 13.36
CA THR A 503 -18.43 -23.76 13.98
C THR A 503 -18.26 -22.38 13.35
N LEU A 504 -17.07 -22.06 12.83
CA LEU A 504 -16.71 -20.72 12.32
C LEU A 504 -16.29 -20.79 10.86
N SER A 505 -16.68 -19.80 10.06
CA SER A 505 -16.05 -19.55 8.76
C SER A 505 -14.79 -18.70 8.94
N GLU A 506 -13.77 -18.90 8.11
CA GLU A 506 -12.66 -17.94 8.05
C GLU A 506 -13.15 -16.59 7.49
N PRO A 507 -12.68 -15.44 8.02
CA PRO A 507 -11.66 -15.29 9.05
C PRO A 507 -12.19 -15.50 10.48
N PHE A 508 -11.39 -16.16 11.33
CA PHE A 508 -11.63 -16.25 12.76
C PHE A 508 -10.48 -15.67 13.59
N TYR A 509 -10.80 -15.28 14.83
CA TYR A 509 -9.95 -14.47 15.72
C TYR A 509 -9.91 -15.05 17.14
N TRP A 510 -8.80 -14.86 17.83
CA TRP A 510 -8.64 -15.06 19.27
C TRP A 510 -9.33 -13.93 20.03
N LEU A 511 -10.32 -14.25 20.85
CA LEU A 511 -10.94 -13.30 21.77
C LEU A 511 -10.10 -13.18 23.05
N LEU A 512 -9.60 -11.98 23.35
CA LEU A 512 -8.86 -11.74 24.60
C LEU A 512 -9.82 -11.77 25.81
N PRO A 513 -9.37 -12.18 27.01
CA PRO A 513 -10.24 -12.29 28.18
C PRO A 513 -10.64 -10.94 28.80
N GLU A 514 -11.58 -11.00 29.75
CA GLU A 514 -12.20 -9.87 30.47
C GLU A 514 -11.22 -8.81 31.00
N GLN A 515 -9.99 -9.17 31.41
CA GLN A 515 -9.07 -8.17 31.96
C GLN A 515 -8.58 -7.15 30.91
N PHE A 516 -8.76 -7.43 29.61
CA PHE A 516 -8.50 -6.52 28.49
C PHE A 516 -9.75 -5.74 28.04
N THR A 517 -10.74 -5.57 28.92
CA THR A 517 -12.02 -4.87 28.66
C THR A 517 -12.32 -3.82 29.73
N GLY A 518 -13.28 -2.93 29.48
CA GLY A 518 -13.58 -1.78 30.35
C GLY A 518 -12.75 -0.54 29.98
N SER A 519 -12.56 0.39 30.92
CA SER A 519 -11.76 1.60 30.67
C SER A 519 -10.29 1.23 30.45
N MET A 520 -9.77 1.62 29.29
CA MET A 520 -8.42 1.29 28.83
C MET A 520 -7.62 2.55 28.46
N ILE A 521 -8.05 3.73 28.90
CA ILE A 521 -7.38 5.02 28.60
C ILE A 521 -5.90 5.04 29.02
N THR A 522 -5.53 4.30 30.07
CA THR A 522 -4.14 4.18 30.55
C THR A 522 -3.27 3.32 29.65
N ALA A 523 -3.85 2.56 28.71
CA ALA A 523 -3.11 1.87 27.65
C ALA A 523 -2.59 2.83 26.57
N TYR A 524 -3.12 4.05 26.45
CA TYR A 524 -2.66 5.04 25.46
C TYR A 524 -1.17 5.33 25.63
N GLY A 525 -0.41 5.33 24.52
CA GLY A 525 1.04 5.47 24.52
C GLY A 525 1.81 4.28 25.12
N GLY A 526 1.13 3.18 25.46
CA GLY A 526 1.71 1.87 25.75
C GLY A 526 1.78 1.01 24.49
N GLN A 527 1.94 -0.31 24.66
CA GLN A 527 2.06 -1.27 23.54
C GLN A 527 1.20 -2.51 23.77
N LEU A 528 0.55 -3.01 22.72
CA LEU A 528 -0.01 -4.37 22.67
C LEU A 528 1.05 -5.29 22.06
N LYS A 529 1.54 -6.27 22.83
CA LYS A 529 2.55 -7.24 22.39
C LYS A 529 1.98 -8.65 22.36
N TYR A 530 2.36 -9.43 21.36
CA TYR A 530 2.05 -10.85 21.25
C TYR A 530 2.94 -11.52 20.20
N ALA A 531 3.01 -12.85 20.24
CA ALA A 531 3.61 -13.67 19.19
C ALA A 531 2.55 -14.56 18.52
N VAL A 532 2.61 -14.67 17.19
CA VAL A 532 1.75 -15.57 16.39
C VAL A 532 2.57 -16.42 15.41
N TYR A 533 2.06 -17.61 15.17
CA TYR A 533 2.57 -18.60 14.22
C TYR A 533 1.39 -19.20 13.43
N TYR A 534 1.57 -19.43 12.13
CA TYR A 534 0.57 -20.06 11.27
C TYR A 534 1.19 -21.21 10.46
N GLU A 535 0.58 -22.40 10.48
CA GLU A 535 0.83 -23.49 9.52
C GLU A 535 -0.32 -23.51 8.50
N ALA A 536 -0.04 -23.07 7.27
CA ALA A 536 -0.96 -23.12 6.13
C ALA A 536 -0.19 -23.51 4.86
N ARG A 537 -0.90 -23.74 3.74
CA ARG A 537 -0.26 -24.20 2.49
C ARG A 537 0.32 -23.04 1.67
N ASP A 538 -0.47 -21.98 1.50
CA ASP A 538 -0.13 -20.84 0.66
C ASP A 538 -0.29 -19.54 1.46
N GLU A 539 0.62 -18.57 1.31
CA GLU A 539 0.67 -17.32 2.10
C GLU A 539 -0.57 -16.42 1.90
N THR A 540 -1.17 -16.48 0.72
CA THR A 540 -2.38 -15.73 0.36
C THR A 540 -3.62 -16.63 0.39
N GLY A 541 -4.55 -16.35 1.29
CA GLY A 541 -5.88 -16.96 1.32
C GLY A 541 -6.98 -15.97 1.72
N PRO A 542 -8.22 -16.45 1.98
CA PRO A 542 -9.38 -15.60 2.21
C PRO A 542 -9.20 -14.62 3.36
N SER A 543 -8.47 -15.06 4.40
CA SER A 543 -8.18 -14.28 5.58
C SER A 543 -6.99 -13.31 5.44
N SER A 544 -6.12 -13.42 4.43
CA SER A 544 -4.84 -12.69 4.43
C SER A 544 -4.99 -11.15 4.45
N TYR A 545 -6.00 -10.59 3.78
CA TYR A 545 -6.25 -9.13 3.72
C TYR A 545 -6.98 -8.54 4.94
N GLU A 546 -7.53 -9.38 5.81
CA GLU A 546 -8.26 -8.96 7.01
C GLU A 546 -7.34 -8.33 8.07
N PRO A 547 -7.85 -7.44 8.95
CA PRO A 547 -7.06 -6.80 10.00
C PRO A 547 -6.40 -7.83 10.92
N GLN A 548 -5.22 -7.49 11.45
CA GLN A 548 -4.47 -8.36 12.36
C GLN A 548 -4.95 -8.21 13.81
N VAL A 549 -5.35 -6.99 14.21
CA VAL A 549 -6.03 -6.72 15.47
C VAL A 549 -7.29 -5.89 15.22
N ILE A 550 -8.37 -6.23 15.93
CA ILE A 550 -9.61 -5.45 16.00
C ILE A 550 -9.86 -5.08 17.46
N VAL A 551 -10.16 -3.81 17.74
CA VAL A 551 -10.68 -3.37 19.04
C VAL A 551 -12.07 -2.77 18.84
N LYS A 552 -13.04 -3.18 19.66
CA LYS A 552 -14.38 -2.60 19.71
C LYS A 552 -14.60 -1.90 21.04
N GLY A 553 -15.26 -0.74 21.02
CA GLY A 553 -15.55 0.03 22.22
C GLY A 553 -16.32 1.32 21.95
N GLY A 554 -15.95 2.37 22.70
CA GLY A 554 -16.57 3.69 22.62
C GLY A 554 -17.70 3.90 23.64
N PRO A 555 -18.07 5.15 23.98
CA PRO A 555 -19.14 5.44 24.95
C PRO A 555 -20.51 4.82 24.62
N ASN A 556 -20.76 4.54 23.34
CA ASN A 556 -21.98 3.89 22.84
C ASN A 556 -21.76 2.43 22.42
N HIS A 557 -20.61 1.82 22.75
CA HIS A 557 -20.28 0.42 22.42
C HIS A 557 -20.44 0.08 20.92
N ASN A 558 -20.09 1.02 20.04
CA ASN A 558 -20.34 0.94 18.60
C ASN A 558 -19.15 1.36 17.71
N MET A 559 -18.03 1.77 18.31
CA MET A 559 -16.82 2.19 17.60
C MET A 559 -15.88 1.00 17.41
N LEU A 560 -15.14 1.00 16.29
CA LEU A 560 -14.22 -0.05 15.90
C LEU A 560 -12.94 0.59 15.37
N MET A 561 -11.78 0.02 15.75
CA MET A 561 -10.49 0.33 15.14
C MET A 561 -9.75 -0.94 14.74
N PHE A 562 -9.09 -0.87 13.60
CA PHE A 562 -8.35 -1.95 12.97
C PHE A 562 -6.86 -1.62 12.94
N ARG A 563 -6.02 -2.64 13.11
CA ARG A 563 -4.58 -2.59 12.83
C ARG A 563 -4.23 -3.66 11.81
N HIS A 564 -3.79 -3.26 10.62
CA HIS A 564 -3.28 -4.15 9.59
C HIS A 564 -1.76 -4.32 9.75
N ILE A 565 -1.24 -5.53 9.52
CA ILE A 565 0.20 -5.83 9.55
C ILE A 565 0.57 -6.58 8.27
N THR A 566 1.65 -6.13 7.62
CA THR A 566 2.17 -6.68 6.35
C THR A 566 3.34 -7.64 6.61
N GLY A 567 3.61 -8.55 5.65
CA GLY A 567 4.82 -9.39 5.69
C GLY A 567 4.83 -10.52 6.72
N ILE A 568 3.67 -10.94 7.24
CA ILE A 568 3.56 -12.15 8.08
C ILE A 568 3.88 -13.39 7.23
N GLN A 569 4.85 -14.20 7.67
CA GLN A 569 5.31 -15.40 6.96
C GLN A 569 4.77 -16.67 7.60
N ILE A 570 4.34 -17.63 6.78
CA ILE A 570 3.92 -18.96 7.23
C ILE A 570 5.14 -19.73 7.76
N GLY A 571 4.95 -20.53 8.81
CA GLY A 571 5.98 -21.40 9.36
C GLY A 571 7.05 -20.70 10.20
N GLN A 572 6.96 -19.39 10.41
CA GLN A 572 7.82 -18.62 11.30
C GLN A 572 7.01 -18.07 12.49
N LEU A 573 7.62 -18.07 13.69
CA LEU A 573 7.07 -17.36 14.85
C LEU A 573 7.35 -15.87 14.68
N THR A 574 6.31 -15.08 14.52
CA THR A 574 6.37 -13.62 14.37
C THR A 574 5.97 -12.94 15.68
N ARG A 575 6.74 -11.93 16.10
CA ARG A 575 6.43 -11.09 17.27
C ARG A 575 5.99 -9.73 16.79
N HIS A 576 4.92 -9.22 17.39
CA HIS A 576 4.39 -7.89 17.08
C HIS A 576 4.39 -7.06 18.35
N GLU A 577 4.89 -5.83 18.23
CA GLU A 577 4.69 -4.77 19.22
C GLU A 577 3.90 -3.68 18.49
N ILE A 578 2.67 -3.43 18.94
CA ILE A 578 1.77 -2.45 18.33
C ILE A 578 1.63 -1.28 19.30
N ASP A 579 2.06 -0.10 18.89
CA ASP A 579 1.92 1.11 19.70
C ASP A 579 0.43 1.48 19.82
N MET A 580 -0.01 1.73 21.06
CA MET A 580 -1.38 2.12 21.40
C MET A 580 -1.57 3.64 21.23
N THR A 581 -1.38 4.10 20.00
CA THR A 581 -1.52 5.51 19.57
C THR A 581 -2.15 5.57 18.18
N GLU A 582 -2.81 6.67 17.85
CA GLU A 582 -3.62 6.82 16.65
C GLU A 582 -2.89 6.64 15.30
N HIS A 583 -1.56 6.81 15.26
CA HIS A 583 -0.78 6.99 14.03
C HIS A 583 -0.78 5.80 13.05
N GLU A 584 -1.01 4.59 13.54
CA GLU A 584 -0.96 3.35 12.74
C GLU A 584 -2.32 2.60 12.67
N TRP A 585 -3.37 3.17 13.26
CA TRP A 585 -4.69 2.57 13.37
C TRP A 585 -5.71 3.27 12.47
N GLU A 586 -6.65 2.50 11.95
CA GLU A 586 -7.64 2.96 10.98
C GLU A 586 -9.05 2.50 11.34
N PHE A 587 -10.04 3.27 10.87
CA PHE A 587 -11.43 2.87 10.90
C PHE A 587 -11.72 1.73 9.90
N PRO A 588 -12.81 0.98 10.05
CA PRO A 588 -13.21 -0.08 9.11
C PRO A 588 -13.46 0.35 7.65
N ASP A 589 -13.45 1.66 7.36
CA ASP A 589 -13.56 2.26 6.04
C ASP A 589 -12.21 2.74 5.46
N GLY A 590 -11.08 2.47 6.15
CA GLY A 590 -9.74 2.86 5.73
C GLY A 590 -9.38 4.32 6.00
N ARG A 591 -10.16 5.06 6.80
CA ARG A 591 -9.77 6.40 7.25
C ARG A 591 -8.78 6.30 8.43
N PRO A 592 -7.70 7.10 8.44
CA PRO A 592 -6.81 7.20 9.60
C PRO A 592 -7.54 7.81 10.79
N MET A 593 -7.12 7.42 12.00
CA MET A 593 -7.70 7.93 13.25
C MET A 593 -7.03 9.20 13.75
N THR A 594 -7.79 10.03 14.47
CA THR A 594 -7.26 11.10 15.31
C THR A 594 -6.98 10.61 16.74
N ARG A 595 -6.28 11.40 17.55
CA ARG A 595 -6.15 11.12 19.00
C ARG A 595 -7.52 11.09 19.66
N GLU A 596 -8.40 12.02 19.28
CA GLU A 596 -9.76 12.08 19.80
C GLU A 596 -10.54 10.78 19.52
N ASP A 597 -10.52 10.27 18.27
CA ASP A 597 -11.16 8.99 17.90
C ASP A 597 -10.61 7.79 18.70
N PHE A 598 -9.29 7.76 18.92
CA PHE A 598 -8.61 6.64 19.58
C PHE A 598 -8.89 6.62 21.10
N MET A 599 -8.86 7.80 21.74
CA MET A 599 -9.23 7.95 23.15
C MET A 599 -10.72 7.66 23.40
N ASP A 600 -11.61 7.97 22.45
CA ASP A 600 -13.01 7.57 22.55
C ASP A 600 -13.18 6.05 22.55
N ILE A 601 -12.47 5.29 21.72
CA ILE A 601 -12.53 3.81 21.78
C ILE A 601 -12.01 3.27 23.12
N LEU A 602 -10.92 3.85 23.65
CA LEU A 602 -10.35 3.45 24.94
C LEU A 602 -11.20 3.82 26.16
N PHE A 603 -12.20 4.70 26.02
CA PHE A 603 -13.13 5.05 27.11
C PHE A 603 -13.81 3.81 27.72
N HIS A 604 -14.23 2.88 26.86
CA HIS A 604 -14.73 1.57 27.26
C HIS A 604 -14.52 0.56 26.13
N VAL A 605 -13.62 -0.39 26.32
CA VAL A 605 -13.31 -1.47 25.37
C VAL A 605 -14.21 -2.67 25.67
N ASP A 606 -15.00 -3.08 24.68
CA ASP A 606 -15.85 -4.28 24.76
C ASP A 606 -15.04 -5.57 24.56
N TYR A 607 -14.10 -5.53 23.63
CA TYR A 607 -13.20 -6.64 23.32
C TYR A 607 -11.99 -6.21 22.49
N ILE A 608 -10.92 -7.01 22.60
CA ILE A 608 -9.78 -7.03 21.68
C ILE A 608 -9.74 -8.40 21.01
N LEU A 609 -9.58 -8.43 19.69
CA LEU A 609 -9.44 -9.64 18.87
C LEU A 609 -8.07 -9.65 18.20
N ILE A 610 -7.34 -10.77 18.26
CA ILE A 610 -6.11 -11.01 17.49
C ILE A 610 -6.39 -12.09 16.44
N LYS A 611 -6.02 -11.85 15.18
CA LYS A 611 -6.31 -12.73 14.03
C LYS A 611 -5.79 -14.16 14.23
N ALA A 612 -6.68 -15.15 14.16
CA ALA A 612 -6.36 -16.56 14.40
C ALA A 612 -6.28 -17.40 13.11
N SER A 613 -6.76 -16.90 11.97
CA SER A 613 -6.60 -17.53 10.65
C SER A 613 -5.77 -16.68 9.69
N HIS A 614 -4.80 -17.28 9.00
CA HIS A 614 -3.99 -16.63 7.96
C HIS A 614 -3.61 -17.64 6.85
N GLY A 615 -3.55 -17.17 5.60
CA GLY A 615 -3.15 -17.97 4.46
C GLY A 615 -4.29 -18.85 3.91
N ASN A 616 -3.95 -19.77 3.02
CA ASN A 616 -4.88 -20.72 2.41
C ASN A 616 -4.62 -22.15 2.90
N LEU A 617 -5.70 -22.91 3.12
CA LEU A 617 -5.67 -24.28 3.67
C LEU A 617 -4.85 -24.34 4.98
N MET A 618 -5.22 -23.50 5.95
CA MET A 618 -4.60 -23.51 7.29
C MET A 618 -4.83 -24.86 7.98
N ARG A 619 -3.82 -25.33 8.72
CA ARG A 619 -3.87 -26.54 9.55
C ARG A 619 -3.99 -26.19 11.02
N HIS A 620 -3.12 -25.30 11.51
CA HIS A 620 -3.24 -24.71 12.83
C HIS A 620 -2.60 -23.32 12.89
N SER A 621 -3.07 -22.51 13.83
CA SER A 621 -2.39 -21.30 14.28
C SER A 621 -2.01 -21.42 15.76
N ARG A 622 -1.09 -20.56 16.20
CA ARG A 622 -0.67 -20.46 17.59
C ARG A 622 -0.56 -19.00 18.02
N VAL A 623 -0.83 -18.74 19.29
CA VAL A 623 -0.59 -17.43 19.92
C VAL A 623 0.07 -17.60 21.29
N SER A 624 0.99 -16.71 21.62
CA SER A 624 1.69 -16.65 22.91
C SER A 624 2.12 -15.21 23.21
N GLU A 625 2.77 -14.99 24.36
CA GLU A 625 3.39 -13.70 24.75
C GLU A 625 2.42 -12.49 24.79
N ILE A 626 1.11 -12.73 24.87
CA ILE A 626 0.08 -11.68 24.92
C ILE A 626 0.24 -10.82 26.18
N SER A 627 0.50 -9.53 25.96
CA SER A 627 0.54 -8.49 27.00
C SER A 627 0.08 -7.13 26.46
N LEU A 628 -0.57 -6.33 27.30
CA LEU A 628 -0.91 -4.93 27.01
C LEU A 628 -0.26 -4.03 28.06
N THR A 629 0.47 -3.00 27.64
CA THR A 629 1.16 -2.10 28.57
C THR A 629 0.25 -0.95 29.02
N VAL A 630 -0.31 -1.06 30.22
CA VAL A 630 -1.14 -0.02 30.85
C VAL A 630 -0.28 0.90 31.74
N ALA A 631 -0.86 2.00 32.22
CA ALA A 631 -0.24 2.91 33.17
C ALA A 631 -0.95 2.83 34.53
N GLU A 632 -0.20 2.60 35.60
CA GLU A 632 -0.71 2.47 36.97
C GLU A 632 0.13 3.31 37.95
N GLU A 633 -0.43 3.68 39.10
CA GLU A 633 0.35 4.28 40.19
C GLU A 633 1.30 3.24 40.79
N GLY A 634 2.58 3.59 40.90
CA GLY A 634 3.58 2.69 41.45
C GLY A 634 4.72 3.40 42.17
N PRO A 635 5.46 2.68 43.03
CA PRO A 635 6.71 3.20 43.59
C PRO A 635 7.72 3.45 42.46
N ARG A 636 8.65 4.38 42.69
CA ARG A 636 9.80 4.61 41.79
C ARG A 636 10.86 3.51 41.94
N SER A 637 10.50 2.26 41.63
CA SER A 637 11.45 1.16 41.47
C SER A 637 12.27 1.35 40.19
N GLU A 638 13.52 0.88 40.20
CA GLU A 638 14.45 1.06 39.07
C GLU A 638 14.10 0.22 37.82
N ASP A 639 13.21 -0.78 37.96
CA ASP A 639 12.72 -1.63 36.87
C ASP A 639 11.51 -1.06 36.08
N GLY A 640 10.86 0.01 36.55
CA GLY A 640 9.62 0.53 35.94
C GLY A 640 9.84 1.64 34.90
N GLU A 641 9.57 1.40 33.61
CA GLU A 641 9.55 2.49 32.61
C GLU A 641 8.45 3.50 32.97
N LYS A 642 8.77 4.81 32.97
CA LYS A 642 7.79 5.86 33.27
C LYS A 642 6.67 5.85 32.24
N ALA A 643 5.41 5.93 32.68
CA ALA A 643 4.28 6.08 31.77
C ALA A 643 4.21 7.49 31.16
N HIS A 644 4.80 7.63 29.98
CA HIS A 644 4.67 8.81 29.13
C HIS A 644 3.36 8.84 28.34
N GLN A 645 2.99 10.02 27.84
CA GLN A 645 1.81 10.30 26.99
C GLN A 645 0.43 10.13 27.66
N ILE A 646 0.37 9.95 28.99
CA ILE A 646 -0.88 10.00 29.75
C ILE A 646 -1.19 11.45 30.15
N GLU A 647 -2.37 11.96 29.78
CA GLU A 647 -2.81 13.30 30.17
C GLU A 647 -3.33 13.34 31.62
N LYS A 648 -3.13 14.47 32.29
CA LYS A 648 -3.84 14.84 33.52
C LYS A 648 -4.51 16.19 33.30
N CYS A 649 -5.82 16.19 33.17
CA CYS A 649 -6.64 17.34 32.82
C CYS A 649 -7.15 18.10 34.06
N ASP A 650 -7.32 19.41 33.92
CA ASP A 650 -7.93 20.28 34.94
C ASP A 650 -9.46 20.21 34.85
N CYS A 651 -10.04 19.18 35.47
CA CYS A 651 -11.45 18.83 35.26
C CYS A 651 -12.44 19.85 35.86
N PRO A 652 -13.53 20.19 35.13
CA PRO A 652 -14.58 21.06 35.65
C PRO A 652 -15.42 20.37 36.71
N ALA A 653 -16.13 21.17 37.52
CA ALA A 653 -16.99 20.67 38.60
C ALA A 653 -18.00 19.62 38.09
N GLY A 654 -18.04 18.47 38.76
CA GLY A 654 -18.86 17.30 38.40
C GLY A 654 -18.10 16.18 37.68
N TYR A 655 -16.85 16.40 37.26
CA TYR A 655 -16.04 15.41 36.53
C TYR A 655 -14.73 15.07 37.27
N SER A 656 -14.25 13.83 37.11
CA SER A 656 -13.00 13.32 37.69
C SER A 656 -12.30 12.33 36.73
N GLY A 657 -11.19 11.74 37.18
CA GLY A 657 -10.35 10.84 36.38
C GLY A 657 -9.04 11.48 35.92
N LEU A 658 -8.43 10.94 34.86
CA LEU A 658 -7.20 11.46 34.24
C LEU A 658 -7.50 12.43 33.09
N SER A 659 -8.42 12.03 32.23
CA SER A 659 -8.95 12.75 31.06
C SER A 659 -10.34 13.37 31.32
N CYS A 660 -10.79 13.42 32.58
CA CYS A 660 -12.14 13.84 32.99
C CYS A 660 -13.28 12.88 32.57
N GLU A 661 -12.94 11.61 32.35
CA GLU A 661 -13.80 10.51 31.91
C GLU A 661 -14.87 10.06 32.91
N GLU A 662 -14.65 10.31 34.20
CA GLU A 662 -15.52 9.89 35.30
C GLU A 662 -16.43 11.03 35.79
N CYS A 663 -17.52 10.68 36.47
CA CYS A 663 -18.27 11.64 37.27
C CYS A 663 -17.67 11.74 38.68
N ALA A 664 -17.47 12.96 39.16
CA ALA A 664 -16.96 13.22 40.50
C ALA A 664 -17.94 12.72 41.59
N ALA A 665 -17.44 12.42 42.78
CA ALA A 665 -18.27 11.98 43.90
C ALA A 665 -19.44 12.94 44.17
N GLY A 666 -20.66 12.41 44.17
CA GLY A 666 -21.91 13.19 44.24
C GLY A 666 -22.53 13.57 42.89
N PHE A 667 -22.01 13.03 41.78
CA PHE A 667 -22.55 13.19 40.43
C PHE A 667 -22.70 11.83 39.72
N TYR A 668 -23.66 11.72 38.80
CA TYR A 668 -23.90 10.54 37.97
C TYR A 668 -24.05 10.91 36.48
N ARG A 669 -23.81 9.94 35.59
CA ARG A 669 -23.75 10.11 34.14
C ARG A 669 -25.13 10.05 33.49
N LEU A 670 -25.70 11.21 33.14
CA LEU A 670 -26.94 11.28 32.38
C LEU A 670 -26.68 11.04 30.88
N ARG A 671 -27.10 9.88 30.36
CA ARG A 671 -26.95 9.50 28.94
C ARG A 671 -28.07 10.10 28.07
N THR A 672 -27.73 10.65 26.91
CA THR A 672 -28.69 11.28 25.98
C THR A 672 -29.67 10.26 25.40
N GLY A 673 -30.91 10.30 25.89
CA GLY A 673 -31.98 9.34 25.54
C GLY A 673 -32.91 9.04 26.72
N SER A 674 -32.44 9.26 27.96
CA SER A 674 -33.28 9.19 29.16
C SER A 674 -34.36 10.28 29.16
N ALA A 675 -35.60 9.90 29.50
CA ALA A 675 -36.78 10.76 29.45
C ALA A 675 -36.86 11.77 30.61
N GLY A 676 -36.01 12.81 30.59
CA GLY A 676 -36.04 13.87 31.61
C GLY A 676 -35.16 15.12 31.38
N SER A 677 -34.31 15.16 30.36
CA SER A 677 -33.34 16.26 30.21
C SER A 677 -33.94 17.53 29.58
N SER A 678 -34.52 18.39 30.42
CA SER A 678 -34.66 19.82 30.11
C SER A 678 -33.56 20.64 30.80
N SER A 679 -32.80 21.39 30.00
CA SER A 679 -31.90 22.48 30.43
C SER A 679 -30.82 22.15 31.48
N ALA A 680 -29.93 21.21 31.16
CA ALA A 680 -28.54 21.29 31.64
C ALA A 680 -27.68 22.11 30.64
N ALA A 681 -26.62 22.76 31.10
CA ALA A 681 -25.77 23.61 30.25
C ALA A 681 -24.99 22.78 29.22
N ARG A 682 -24.96 23.23 27.96
CA ARG A 682 -24.21 22.58 26.87
C ARG A 682 -22.71 22.83 26.99
N VAL A 683 -22.03 22.11 27.87
CA VAL A 683 -20.58 21.90 27.79
C VAL A 683 -20.30 20.93 26.61
N PRO A 684 -19.31 21.16 25.74
CA PRO A 684 -18.99 20.26 24.62
C PRO A 684 -18.30 18.96 25.06
N THR A 685 -19.05 18.01 25.64
CA THR A 685 -18.56 16.65 25.90
C THR A 685 -18.39 15.84 24.61
N ALA A 686 -17.45 14.90 24.62
CA ALA A 686 -17.33 13.84 23.62
C ALA A 686 -18.67 13.13 23.31
N ALA A 687 -18.86 12.71 22.06
CA ALA A 687 -20.16 12.35 21.51
C ALA A 687 -20.70 11.03 22.09
N GLY A 688 -21.60 11.13 23.07
CA GLY A 688 -22.25 9.99 23.74
C GLY A 688 -21.69 9.64 25.12
N MET A 689 -20.67 10.35 25.60
CA MET A 689 -20.14 10.20 26.97
C MET A 689 -21.18 10.53 28.06
N GLY A 690 -22.27 11.22 27.71
CA GLY A 690 -23.26 11.73 28.66
C GLY A 690 -22.75 12.97 29.40
N SER A 691 -23.54 13.48 30.33
CA SER A 691 -23.17 14.61 31.18
C SER A 691 -23.29 14.26 32.64
N CYS A 692 -22.26 14.58 33.43
CA CYS A 692 -22.30 14.36 34.88
C CYS A 692 -23.21 15.41 35.54
N VAL A 693 -24.26 14.94 36.22
CA VAL A 693 -25.26 15.75 36.92
C VAL A 693 -25.33 15.35 38.39
N GLN A 694 -25.65 16.30 39.27
CA GLN A 694 -25.61 16.06 40.72
C GLN A 694 -26.67 15.02 41.15
N CYS A 695 -26.29 14.14 42.09
CA CYS A 695 -27.16 13.14 42.69
C CYS A 695 -28.41 13.78 43.34
N GLN A 696 -29.59 13.21 43.09
CA GLN A 696 -30.89 13.77 43.52
C GLN A 696 -31.48 13.01 44.72
N CYS A 697 -30.67 12.75 45.75
CA CYS A 697 -30.99 11.90 46.90
C CYS A 697 -31.93 12.53 47.94
N SER A 698 -32.92 13.29 47.49
CA SER A 698 -33.94 13.99 48.30
C SER A 698 -33.43 14.88 49.45
N GLY A 699 -32.13 15.17 49.51
CA GLY A 699 -31.45 15.87 50.62
C GLY A 699 -30.80 14.97 51.67
N HIS A 700 -31.04 13.65 51.63
CA HIS A 700 -30.64 12.67 52.65
C HIS A 700 -29.41 11.83 52.27
N SER A 701 -28.79 12.10 51.12
CA SER A 701 -27.42 11.68 50.82
C SER A 701 -26.74 12.68 49.89
N SER A 702 -25.42 12.76 49.95
CA SER A 702 -24.57 13.52 49.02
C SER A 702 -23.89 12.62 47.98
N THR A 703 -24.15 11.31 48.00
CA THR A 703 -23.47 10.30 47.17
C THR A 703 -24.47 9.33 46.55
N CYS A 704 -24.33 9.09 45.25
CA CYS A 704 -25.05 8.06 44.50
C CYS A 704 -24.08 7.31 43.59
N ASP A 705 -24.51 6.15 43.10
CA ASP A 705 -23.78 5.37 42.11
C ASP A 705 -23.66 6.14 40.78
N PRO A 706 -22.47 6.25 40.18
CA PRO A 706 -22.20 7.18 39.09
C PRO A 706 -22.81 6.77 37.73
N GLU A 707 -23.28 5.53 37.55
CA GLU A 707 -23.93 5.09 36.30
C GLU A 707 -25.43 4.82 36.47
N THR A 708 -25.86 4.34 37.64
CA THR A 708 -27.27 3.98 37.90
C THR A 708 -28.07 5.07 38.61
N SER A 709 -27.41 6.12 39.13
CA SER A 709 -28.00 7.21 39.95
C SER A 709 -28.56 6.81 41.32
N ILE A 710 -28.49 5.52 41.70
CA ILE A 710 -29.03 5.00 42.96
C ILE A 710 -28.24 5.57 44.15
N CYS A 711 -28.95 6.18 45.07
CA CYS A 711 -28.37 6.87 46.22
C CYS A 711 -27.77 5.90 47.25
N GLN A 712 -26.56 6.21 47.70
CA GLN A 712 -25.80 5.38 48.62
C GLN A 712 -25.89 5.97 50.04
N ASN A 713 -26.03 5.10 51.05
CA ASN A 713 -26.04 5.45 52.47
C ASN A 713 -27.07 6.56 52.82
N CYS A 714 -28.34 6.36 52.46
CA CYS A 714 -29.43 7.26 52.86
C CYS A 714 -29.44 7.49 54.39
N GLN A 715 -29.41 8.77 54.80
CA GLN A 715 -29.40 9.20 56.20
C GLN A 715 -30.84 9.42 56.72
N ASP A 716 -30.97 9.94 57.94
CA ASP A 716 -32.22 10.43 58.52
C ASP A 716 -33.37 9.39 58.56
N ASN A 717 -33.02 8.10 58.56
CA ASN A 717 -33.96 6.98 58.49
C ASN A 717 -34.79 6.94 57.19
N THR A 718 -34.18 7.36 56.07
CA THR A 718 -34.75 7.26 54.71
C THR A 718 -34.21 6.07 53.92
N GLU A 719 -34.99 5.58 52.96
CA GLU A 719 -34.62 4.53 52.00
C GLU A 719 -35.25 4.81 50.63
N GLY A 720 -34.99 3.91 49.67
CA GLY A 720 -35.41 4.06 48.27
C GLY A 720 -34.26 4.54 47.39
N ASP A 721 -34.42 4.42 46.07
CA ASP A 721 -33.34 4.66 45.10
C ASP A 721 -32.90 6.14 45.07
N SER A 722 -33.75 7.05 45.55
CA SER A 722 -33.46 8.49 45.71
C SER A 722 -33.57 8.94 47.18
N CYS A 723 -33.53 8.01 48.15
CA CYS A 723 -33.83 8.26 49.56
C CYS A 723 -35.23 8.90 49.78
N GLU A 724 -36.20 8.56 48.93
CA GLU A 724 -37.46 9.28 48.77
C GLU A 724 -38.58 8.90 49.77
N ARG A 725 -38.35 7.90 50.64
CA ARG A 725 -39.32 7.40 51.62
C ARG A 725 -38.67 7.06 52.96
N CYS A 726 -39.46 6.92 54.02
CA CYS A 726 -38.95 6.50 55.34
C CYS A 726 -38.70 4.97 55.41
N MET A 727 -37.69 4.57 56.17
CA MET A 727 -37.39 3.17 56.50
C MET A 727 -38.54 2.50 57.29
N PRO A 728 -38.69 1.16 57.22
CA PRO A 728 -39.64 0.42 58.04
C PRO A 728 -39.51 0.74 59.54
N GLY A 729 -40.63 1.15 60.16
CA GLY A 729 -40.68 1.60 61.56
C GLY A 729 -40.66 3.13 61.74
N PHE A 730 -40.47 3.89 60.65
CA PHE A 730 -40.55 5.34 60.61
C PHE A 730 -41.71 5.82 59.72
N TYR A 731 -42.19 7.04 59.97
CA TYR A 731 -43.27 7.67 59.21
C TYR A 731 -43.01 9.17 59.01
N GLY A 732 -43.58 9.74 57.95
CA GLY A 732 -43.50 11.16 57.65
C GLY A 732 -43.55 11.44 56.15
N VAL A 733 -43.01 12.59 55.73
CA VAL A 733 -43.00 13.04 54.33
C VAL A 733 -41.64 13.64 54.03
N VAL A 734 -40.85 12.94 53.21
CA VAL A 734 -39.49 13.33 52.80
C VAL A 734 -39.50 14.66 52.02
N ARG A 735 -38.66 15.59 52.45
CA ARG A 735 -38.50 16.97 51.93
C ARG A 735 -37.05 17.46 51.95
N GLY A 736 -36.11 16.71 52.53
CA GLY A 736 -34.69 17.09 52.67
C GLY A 736 -34.34 17.72 54.01
N SER A 737 -35.01 17.31 55.08
CA SER A 737 -34.80 17.76 56.46
C SER A 737 -34.69 16.57 57.41
N SER A 738 -33.71 16.57 58.33
CA SER A 738 -33.42 15.41 59.20
C SER A 738 -34.58 14.94 60.08
N ASP A 739 -35.57 15.80 60.31
CA ASP A 739 -36.78 15.51 61.10
C ASP A 739 -37.95 14.93 60.25
N ASP A 740 -37.75 14.70 58.94
CA ASP A 740 -38.81 14.28 58.00
C ASP A 740 -39.36 12.86 58.27
N CYS A 741 -38.53 11.96 58.83
CA CYS A 741 -38.90 10.58 59.13
C CYS A 741 -38.79 10.29 60.64
N LYS A 742 -39.95 10.25 61.30
CA LYS A 742 -40.10 10.11 62.76
C LYS A 742 -40.34 8.64 63.14
N PRO A 743 -39.78 8.12 64.24
CA PRO A 743 -40.03 6.75 64.67
C PRO A 743 -41.48 6.56 65.14
N CYS A 744 -42.08 5.42 64.78
CA CYS A 744 -43.43 5.05 65.22
C CYS A 744 -43.45 4.55 66.67
N ALA A 745 -44.52 4.90 67.39
CA ALA A 745 -44.78 4.47 68.77
C ALA A 745 -46.04 3.59 68.80
N CYS A 746 -45.86 2.29 69.04
CA CYS A 746 -46.91 1.28 68.90
C CYS A 746 -47.22 0.54 70.23
N PRO A 747 -47.80 1.19 71.26
CA PRO A 747 -48.32 2.57 71.27
C PRO A 747 -47.42 3.62 71.93
N LEU A 748 -46.25 3.23 72.45
CA LEU A 748 -45.30 4.15 73.10
C LEU A 748 -43.91 4.05 72.45
N PRO A 749 -43.08 5.11 72.52
CA PRO A 749 -41.75 5.13 71.90
C PRO A 749 -40.68 4.35 72.69
N ASN A 750 -40.96 3.91 73.93
CA ASN A 750 -40.03 3.09 74.69
C ASN A 750 -40.07 1.62 74.21
N PRO A 751 -38.92 0.93 74.04
CA PRO A 751 -38.87 -0.42 73.46
C PRO A 751 -39.74 -1.47 74.17
N GLU A 752 -39.98 -1.36 75.48
CA GLU A 752 -40.84 -2.28 76.24
C GLU A 752 -42.33 -2.19 75.88
N ASN A 753 -42.73 -1.12 75.19
CA ASN A 753 -44.11 -0.81 74.80
C ASN A 753 -44.23 -0.43 73.31
N ASN A 754 -43.21 -0.70 72.50
CA ASN A 754 -43.28 -0.55 71.05
C ASN A 754 -43.50 -1.93 70.42
N PHE A 755 -44.74 -2.39 70.45
CA PHE A 755 -45.10 -3.77 70.12
C PHE A 755 -45.04 -4.07 68.62
N SER A 756 -44.92 -3.06 67.75
CA SER A 756 -44.79 -3.26 66.31
C SER A 756 -43.49 -2.66 65.77
N PRO A 757 -42.68 -3.43 65.02
CA PRO A 757 -41.46 -2.92 64.40
C PRO A 757 -41.75 -2.11 63.12
N THR A 758 -43.00 -2.09 62.62
CA THR A 758 -43.34 -1.49 61.34
C THR A 758 -44.66 -0.71 61.37
N CYS A 759 -44.73 0.32 60.55
CA CYS A 759 -45.88 1.22 60.43
C CYS A 759 -46.00 1.79 59.02
N ILE A 760 -47.09 2.51 58.76
CA ILE A 760 -47.34 3.25 57.51
C ILE A 760 -48.07 4.56 57.84
N ALA A 761 -47.77 5.65 57.13
CA ALA A 761 -48.43 6.94 57.35
C ALA A 761 -49.93 6.89 56.97
N GLU A 762 -50.77 7.53 57.79
CA GLU A 762 -52.21 7.75 57.57
C GLU A 762 -52.56 9.25 57.63
N GLY A 763 -51.67 10.11 57.14
CA GLY A 763 -51.84 11.56 57.14
C GLY A 763 -50.53 12.32 57.03
N LEU A 764 -50.51 13.57 57.49
CA LEU A 764 -49.29 14.40 57.52
C LEU A 764 -48.43 14.16 58.78
N ASP A 765 -49.05 13.84 59.92
CA ASP A 765 -48.41 13.59 61.22
C ASP A 765 -49.04 12.38 61.95
N ASP A 766 -49.72 11.49 61.22
CA ASP A 766 -50.47 10.34 61.73
C ASP A 766 -50.06 9.04 60.99
N TYR A 767 -50.13 7.88 61.66
CA TYR A 767 -49.63 6.58 61.18
C TYR A 767 -50.38 5.39 61.80
N ARG A 768 -50.37 4.27 61.09
CA ARG A 768 -50.86 2.96 61.54
C ARG A 768 -49.68 2.03 61.77
N CYS A 769 -49.66 1.33 62.90
CA CYS A 769 -48.74 0.21 63.13
C CYS A 769 -49.25 -1.04 62.38
N THR A 770 -48.37 -1.74 61.66
CA THR A 770 -48.76 -2.74 60.64
C THR A 770 -48.54 -4.19 61.05
N ALA A 771 -47.70 -4.44 62.07
CA ALA A 771 -47.41 -5.77 62.58
C ALA A 771 -47.63 -5.81 64.11
N CYS A 772 -48.88 -5.76 64.57
CA CYS A 772 -49.19 -5.98 65.98
C CYS A 772 -49.01 -7.47 66.33
N PRO A 773 -48.42 -7.80 67.49
CA PRO A 773 -48.23 -9.19 67.90
C PRO A 773 -49.54 -9.78 68.41
N GLU A 774 -49.59 -11.11 68.51
CA GLU A 774 -50.78 -11.82 68.97
C GLU A 774 -51.22 -11.33 70.35
N GLY A 775 -52.52 -11.06 70.50
CA GLY A 775 -53.09 -10.47 71.71
C GLY A 775 -53.17 -8.94 71.73
N TYR A 776 -52.70 -8.23 70.71
CA TYR A 776 -52.73 -6.77 70.60
C TYR A 776 -53.55 -6.31 69.38
N GLU A 777 -54.36 -5.26 69.54
CA GLU A 777 -55.17 -4.67 68.47
C GLU A 777 -55.30 -3.15 68.59
N GLY A 778 -55.81 -2.51 67.53
CA GLY A 778 -55.98 -1.06 67.43
C GLY A 778 -55.14 -0.45 66.30
N LYS A 779 -55.06 0.89 66.25
CA LYS A 779 -54.27 1.60 65.23
C LYS A 779 -52.78 1.62 65.55
N TYR A 780 -52.44 1.57 66.83
CA TYR A 780 -51.09 1.62 67.38
C TYR A 780 -50.78 0.41 68.27
N CYS A 781 -51.46 -0.73 68.05
CA CYS A 781 -51.41 -1.90 68.95
C CYS A 781 -51.78 -1.56 70.41
N GLU A 782 -52.64 -0.56 70.59
CA GLU A 782 -52.82 0.16 71.86
C GLU A 782 -53.87 -0.42 72.81
N ARG A 783 -54.44 -1.58 72.47
CA ARG A 783 -55.49 -2.29 73.20
C ARG A 783 -55.21 -3.79 73.13
N CYS A 784 -55.76 -4.55 74.08
CA CYS A 784 -55.67 -6.01 74.03
C CYS A 784 -56.80 -6.60 73.17
N ALA A 785 -56.45 -7.61 72.38
CA ALA A 785 -57.37 -8.31 71.50
C ALA A 785 -58.38 -9.17 72.28
N THR A 786 -59.48 -9.55 71.62
CA THR A 786 -60.53 -10.37 72.26
C THR A 786 -59.95 -11.69 72.78
N GLY A 787 -59.94 -11.86 74.11
CA GLY A 787 -59.31 -13.02 74.80
C GLY A 787 -58.05 -12.67 75.60
N TYR A 788 -57.55 -11.42 75.51
CA TYR A 788 -56.40 -10.91 76.24
C TYR A 788 -56.81 -9.71 77.12
N HIS A 789 -55.99 -9.41 78.12
CA HIS A 789 -56.21 -8.28 79.03
C HIS A 789 -54.91 -7.52 79.36
N GLY A 790 -55.05 -6.26 79.75
CA GLY A 790 -53.95 -5.42 80.21
C GLY A 790 -54.08 -3.97 79.76
N ASN A 791 -52.97 -3.24 79.72
CA ASN A 791 -52.95 -1.87 79.22
C ASN A 791 -51.59 -1.54 78.54
N PRO A 792 -51.47 -1.73 77.21
CA PRO A 792 -50.29 -1.40 76.42
C PRO A 792 -49.82 0.06 76.49
N ARG A 793 -50.70 0.99 76.87
CA ARG A 793 -50.44 2.44 76.91
C ARG A 793 -49.72 2.93 78.18
N MET A 794 -49.34 2.04 79.09
CA MET A 794 -48.56 2.39 80.30
C MET A 794 -47.17 1.73 80.24
N PRO A 795 -46.09 2.42 80.65
CA PRO A 795 -44.74 1.85 80.70
C PRO A 795 -44.68 0.49 81.40
N GLY A 796 -44.09 -0.51 80.74
CA GLY A 796 -44.00 -1.91 81.18
C GLY A 796 -45.29 -2.75 81.02
N GLY A 797 -46.43 -2.09 80.78
CA GLY A 797 -47.75 -2.70 80.59
C GLY A 797 -47.89 -3.44 79.27
N ARG A 798 -48.44 -4.65 79.32
CA ARG A 798 -48.53 -5.62 78.22
C ARG A 798 -49.92 -6.26 78.16
N CYS A 799 -50.21 -6.97 77.08
CA CYS A 799 -51.40 -7.83 76.99
C CYS A 799 -51.04 -9.27 77.38
N GLU A 800 -51.85 -9.88 78.24
CA GLU A 800 -51.72 -11.28 78.68
C GLU A 800 -53.01 -12.07 78.39
N GLU A 801 -52.86 -13.33 78.00
CA GLU A 801 -53.98 -14.24 77.68
C GLU A 801 -54.88 -14.46 78.92
N CYS A 802 -56.19 -14.36 78.73
CA CYS A 802 -57.17 -14.54 79.80
C CYS A 802 -57.44 -16.02 80.09
N LYS A 803 -56.81 -16.50 81.17
CA LYS A 803 -56.88 -17.90 81.66
C LYS A 803 -58.21 -18.21 82.37
N CYS A 804 -59.32 -18.01 81.68
CA CYS A 804 -60.66 -18.26 82.20
C CYS A 804 -60.93 -19.78 82.37
N SER A 805 -61.28 -20.18 83.59
CA SER A 805 -61.63 -21.56 83.95
C SER A 805 -62.80 -22.09 83.12
N SER A 806 -62.60 -23.18 82.39
CA SER A 806 -63.60 -23.78 81.49
C SER A 806 -64.87 -24.28 82.22
N TRP A 807 -64.76 -24.66 83.49
CA TRP A 807 -65.90 -25.03 84.33
C TRP A 807 -66.48 -23.84 85.13
N GLY A 808 -65.65 -22.84 85.44
CA GLY A 808 -65.99 -21.75 86.37
C GLY A 808 -66.45 -20.45 85.72
N ALA A 809 -66.02 -20.16 84.48
CA ALA A 809 -66.41 -18.99 83.72
C ALA A 809 -67.63 -19.27 82.81
N LEU A 810 -68.42 -18.22 82.55
CA LEU A 810 -69.40 -18.18 81.46
C LEU A 810 -68.68 -18.07 80.10
N ALA A 811 -69.32 -18.54 79.03
CA ALA A 811 -68.78 -18.42 77.69
C ALA A 811 -68.74 -16.94 77.23
N GLY A 812 -67.56 -16.47 76.84
CA GLY A 812 -67.29 -15.10 76.43
C GLY A 812 -65.88 -14.64 76.87
N PRO A 813 -65.41 -13.49 76.40
CA PRO A 813 -64.12 -12.93 76.84
C PRO A 813 -64.17 -12.45 78.30
N CYS A 814 -62.98 -12.32 78.87
CA CYS A 814 -62.68 -11.56 80.09
C CYS A 814 -62.95 -10.04 79.91
N ASP A 815 -62.93 -9.31 81.01
CA ASP A 815 -62.71 -7.86 80.99
C ASP A 815 -61.29 -7.54 80.46
N SER A 816 -61.19 -6.65 79.46
CA SER A 816 -59.97 -6.42 78.69
C SER A 816 -58.90 -5.56 79.39
N VAL A 817 -59.19 -5.00 80.57
CA VAL A 817 -58.21 -4.23 81.36
C VAL A 817 -57.81 -4.98 82.63
N THR A 818 -58.76 -5.63 83.29
CA THR A 818 -58.57 -6.30 84.59
C THR A 818 -58.40 -7.82 84.50
N GLY A 819 -58.69 -8.42 83.34
CA GLY A 819 -58.64 -9.88 83.16
C GLY A 819 -59.77 -10.64 83.86
N GLN A 820 -60.72 -9.93 84.49
CA GLN A 820 -61.80 -10.55 85.23
C GLN A 820 -62.73 -11.33 84.28
N CYS A 821 -62.66 -12.66 84.35
CA CYS A 821 -63.57 -13.56 83.67
C CYS A 821 -64.97 -13.47 84.30
N ARG A 822 -66.03 -13.69 83.51
CA ARG A 822 -67.42 -13.63 83.99
C ARG A 822 -67.79 -14.93 84.71
N CYS A 823 -67.59 -14.98 86.03
CA CYS A 823 -67.80 -16.22 86.79
C CYS A 823 -69.25 -16.68 86.81
N ARG A 824 -69.44 -18.00 86.81
CA ARG A 824 -70.72 -18.66 87.10
C ARG A 824 -71.03 -18.53 88.59
N VAL A 825 -72.31 -18.61 88.95
CA VAL A 825 -72.75 -18.61 90.35
C VAL A 825 -72.07 -19.77 91.09
N GLY A 826 -71.28 -19.43 92.13
CA GLY A 826 -70.49 -20.38 92.89
C GLY A 826 -69.00 -20.49 92.51
N ALA A 827 -68.52 -19.70 91.55
CA ALA A 827 -67.08 -19.51 91.25
C ALA A 827 -66.64 -18.06 91.47
N SER A 828 -65.36 -17.88 91.81
CA SER A 828 -64.72 -16.60 92.12
C SER A 828 -63.24 -16.58 91.73
N GLY A 829 -62.56 -15.43 91.94
CA GLY A 829 -61.22 -15.16 91.42
C GLY A 829 -61.26 -14.54 90.01
N THR A 830 -60.14 -14.00 89.54
CA THR A 830 -60.04 -13.33 88.22
C THR A 830 -60.26 -14.33 87.08
N SER A 831 -59.61 -15.48 87.16
CA SER A 831 -59.75 -16.65 86.27
C SER A 831 -61.03 -17.47 86.49
N CYS A 832 -61.82 -17.19 87.55
CA CYS A 832 -62.96 -18.02 87.98
C CYS A 832 -62.60 -19.49 88.32
N ASP A 833 -61.37 -19.75 88.75
CA ASP A 833 -60.90 -21.09 89.15
C ASP A 833 -61.11 -21.40 90.65
N GLN A 834 -61.52 -20.41 91.45
CA GLN A 834 -61.77 -20.58 92.88
C GLN A 834 -63.23 -20.98 93.10
N CYS A 835 -63.47 -22.06 93.83
CA CYS A 835 -64.82 -22.46 94.21
C CYS A 835 -65.27 -21.63 95.41
N MET A 836 -66.43 -20.97 95.32
CA MET A 836 -66.98 -20.20 96.43
C MET A 836 -67.44 -21.11 97.58
N ASP A 837 -67.45 -20.56 98.79
CA ASP A 837 -67.96 -21.28 99.95
C ASP A 837 -69.38 -21.85 99.71
N ARG A 838 -69.63 -23.01 100.31
CA ARG A 838 -70.83 -23.85 100.11
C ARG A 838 -71.04 -24.38 98.68
N HIS A 839 -70.06 -24.32 97.78
CA HIS A 839 -70.16 -24.98 96.47
C HIS A 839 -69.21 -26.18 96.35
N VAL A 840 -69.39 -26.97 95.29
CA VAL A 840 -68.48 -28.02 94.80
C VAL A 840 -68.25 -27.73 93.32
N CYS A 841 -66.99 -27.71 92.90
CA CYS A 841 -66.59 -27.33 91.56
C CYS A 841 -65.66 -28.37 90.94
N GLY A 842 -65.76 -28.57 89.62
CA GLY A 842 -64.87 -29.44 88.87
C GLY A 842 -65.28 -29.54 87.39
N PRO A 843 -64.69 -30.48 86.61
CA PRO A 843 -64.94 -30.58 85.16
C PRO A 843 -66.42 -30.77 84.75
N ALA A 844 -67.26 -31.25 85.66
CA ALA A 844 -68.71 -31.42 85.45
C ALA A 844 -69.56 -30.16 85.78
N GLY A 845 -68.93 -29.05 86.17
CA GLY A 845 -69.59 -27.78 86.52
C GLY A 845 -69.56 -27.45 88.02
N ILE A 846 -70.55 -26.68 88.48
CA ILE A 846 -70.66 -26.17 89.85
C ILE A 846 -71.98 -26.65 90.47
N ILE A 847 -71.93 -27.15 91.70
CA ILE A 847 -73.09 -27.65 92.45
C ILE A 847 -73.10 -27.01 93.84
N CYS A 848 -74.24 -26.50 94.29
CA CYS A 848 -74.40 -25.92 95.64
C CYS A 848 -74.63 -27.02 96.70
N LYS A 849 -73.95 -26.92 97.84
CA LYS A 849 -74.11 -27.80 99.01
C LYS A 849 -75.33 -27.39 99.81
N THR A 850 -76.50 -27.89 99.42
CA THR A 850 -77.69 -27.86 100.28
C THR A 850 -77.49 -28.76 101.49
N ASN A 851 -77.43 -28.19 102.71
CA ASN A 851 -77.44 -28.99 103.93
C ASN A 851 -78.80 -29.69 104.07
N ASN A 852 -78.78 -31.00 104.28
CA ASN A 852 -79.97 -31.84 104.48
C ASN A 852 -80.83 -31.37 105.65
N PHE A 853 -82.16 -31.55 105.56
CA PHE A 853 -82.88 -32.59 106.32
C PHE A 853 -84.39 -32.66 105.92
N ILE A 854 -85.06 -33.76 106.29
CA ILE A 854 -86.52 -34.03 106.29
C ILE A 854 -87.18 -34.62 104.99
N GLN A 855 -87.40 -35.94 105.07
CA GLN A 855 -88.58 -36.75 104.68
C GLN A 855 -89.07 -36.91 103.21
N ASN A 856 -88.82 -38.15 102.71
CA ASN A 856 -89.81 -39.17 102.31
C ASN A 856 -90.91 -38.93 101.25
N ILE A 857 -90.99 -39.89 100.30
CA ILE A 857 -92.17 -40.30 99.50
C ILE A 857 -92.65 -39.24 98.49
N CYS A 858 -92.53 -39.39 97.16
CA CYS A 858 -92.01 -40.49 96.33
C CYS A 858 -91.65 -39.93 94.91
N PHE A 859 -91.66 -40.59 93.73
CA PHE A 859 -92.16 -41.90 93.24
C PHE A 859 -91.23 -42.49 92.16
N ILE A 860 -91.66 -43.57 91.50
CA ILE A 860 -90.95 -44.42 90.52
C ILE A 860 -91.11 -43.92 89.07
N TYR A 861 -90.11 -44.19 88.20
CA TYR A 861 -90.15 -44.79 86.83
C TYR A 861 -88.92 -44.29 86.01
N ILE A 862 -87.92 -45.10 85.61
CA ILE A 862 -87.84 -46.35 84.80
C ILE A 862 -87.73 -46.10 83.28
N PHE A 863 -86.54 -46.46 82.77
CA PHE A 863 -86.18 -46.92 81.40
C PHE A 863 -86.18 -45.97 80.19
N PHE A 864 -85.03 -46.02 79.48
CA PHE A 864 -84.84 -46.03 78.01
C PHE A 864 -85.49 -44.93 77.14
N TYR A 865 -84.69 -44.35 76.23
CA TYR A 865 -84.69 -44.82 74.84
C TYR A 865 -83.39 -44.52 74.07
N HIS A 866 -83.19 -45.28 73.00
CA HIS A 866 -82.04 -45.21 72.08
C HIS A 866 -82.42 -44.40 70.81
N LEU A 867 -81.41 -43.95 70.07
CA LEU A 867 -81.35 -43.64 68.62
C LEU A 867 -81.25 -42.17 68.16
N ARG A 868 -80.14 -41.93 67.42
CA ARG A 868 -79.92 -40.91 66.39
C ARG A 868 -79.87 -39.45 66.90
N ARG A 869 -79.03 -38.58 66.31
CA ARG A 869 -78.42 -38.64 64.98
C ARG A 869 -76.96 -38.23 65.00
#